data_AF-A0A9X2GZG3-F1
#
_entry.id   AF-A0A9X2GZG3-F1
#
_cell.length_a   1.000
_cell.length_b   1.000
_cell.length_c   1.000
_cell.angle_alpha   90.00
_cell.angle_beta   90.00
_cell.angle_gamma   90.00
#
_symmetry.space_group_name_H-M   'P 1'
#
loop_
_entity.id
_entity.type
_entity.pdbx_description
1 polymer ?
#
loop_
_entity_poly.entity_id
_entity_poly.type
_entity_poly.pdbx_seq_one_letter_code
_entity_poly.pdbx_strand_id
1 'polypeptide(L)'
;MHTPTWIRALGSLLAAGALVGGVLVATPAAALESDWSSVNTEFVTRDGSRLTLDGETFRFNGANAYWLGLDENVGGVDYPTFFRIRNALDTAKEMGLTVVRSHMMTSTGQDDANPLAIMPSLGEYNDAAFDTIDFAIAYAGSIGIRFILPLTDEWAYYHGGHRDFTTPLGLQPDDFYSDAASVAAFEDYVDHILTRTNALTGVRYVDDPTVMAWELGNELEGMTPEWIARETAFIKERAPQQLVSAGRRFDIDPDTLTAPGVDIVDVHYYPPTAAKVAADAAVIADAGKVYIAGEYGSNSASADLLDPLIDNGDVTGMMLWSLFPHHDRGGYVEHDDGFTLHYPGTTDKMRSQVAAVKAYSEALGSQTGTVELDAPLITQVQTTNGINSISWRGTAAAATYRVERSADGAAWTTVAEVPAEASPVLDLEAAGDVQYRVTALKPDSSASSTSDVVAVPRGASVLVDPLETLGLAESATGVRVTAAPTHAQAVGDGGDAAIVWKMSGATSAMFLLDAGTADEIAISSSADGGTWAEADVDSAVVDGRTSVTASGLAGDRVRIAWPAGSDIRLSRATITGTADRAALVDDLDDFSLTAEHTGSLSIDGGNPAQFGGDTGRAKRDSADPASLVWTYDDISGADFTAWYWPDQPVIPIAVAGSADGTEWTTLAPQVTGGAGNWKRYDYSLRGLEGVDFLKISWDGAEGEPWTPQIGQLTLFSPNAPEPSAPGPFELTSPADGATGLTASPKLTWTTATDAAYYKVTVGTDAELDDLVEQSGALSAPSYTVAADLAPGSSYYWQVTAFNGYGQTVASPDVAAFSTAEPPTSELVIDDFESYVDDAALAAAYPRNAGGGPITATKIANPETATSAASFAYDLAGPGYAGVIRTLPTAQNWWGYRGLAFDAQATVGQTLSVQFVAAGAYWEASVPVTTADWTRYEVDFDAFAPPAWAGEGQLDLSQVSQYAFYLGGSGTGSLRIDDLTATVAEAGPQMPVNTASPTIEGTVAVGRTLTAQPGTWDSEDVTFTYRWQRDGADIPEAENATYRVTAADQGASITVVVTAHLDEVSAGAASEPVVVPYTTSLDLRLSTPVSLSFLKTRASVELSTSAATAGRTIVISVDGMSVTATLDAKGKATITLPKLKRGIHHVTATFAGDASVAAATSPARLLVILL
;
A
#
# COMPACT_ATOMS: atom_id res chain seq x y z
N MET A 1 -54.81 -13.18 -36.21
CA MET A 1 -53.88 -14.33 -36.27
C MET A 1 -53.34 -14.54 -34.86
N HIS A 2 -53.36 -15.78 -34.39
CA HIS A 2 -53.63 -16.17 -32.99
C HIS A 2 -52.74 -15.52 -31.91
N THR A 3 -53.39 -14.69 -31.10
CA THR A 3 -53.21 -14.43 -29.64
C THR A 3 -53.45 -15.72 -28.83
N PRO A 4 -53.31 -15.82 -27.47
CA PRO A 4 -53.18 -14.77 -26.40
C PRO A 4 -52.09 -15.09 -25.31
N THR A 5 -51.34 -14.14 -24.70
CA THR A 5 -51.64 -13.14 -23.62
C THR A 5 -51.32 -13.65 -22.16
N TRP A 6 -51.12 -12.72 -21.21
CA TRP A 6 -51.38 -12.62 -19.72
C TRP A 6 -50.79 -13.52 -18.56
N ILE A 7 -50.14 -12.80 -17.59
CA ILE A 7 -50.35 -12.68 -16.10
C ILE A 7 -49.35 -13.31 -15.07
N ARG A 8 -48.65 -12.38 -14.37
CA ARG A 8 -48.37 -12.15 -12.91
C ARG A 8 -47.88 -13.26 -11.94
N ALA A 9 -46.88 -12.82 -11.15
CA ALA A 9 -46.76 -12.79 -9.68
C ALA A 9 -45.80 -13.77 -8.94
N LEU A 10 -44.89 -13.11 -8.19
CA LEU A 10 -44.24 -13.44 -6.92
C LEU A 10 -44.84 -14.57 -6.06
N GLY A 11 -43.95 -15.30 -5.36
CA GLY A 11 -44.21 -15.75 -3.98
C GLY A 11 -43.73 -17.14 -3.58
N SER A 12 -42.49 -17.21 -3.10
CA SER A 12 -42.08 -17.78 -1.79
C SER A 12 -42.34 -19.26 -1.40
N LEU A 13 -41.21 -19.94 -1.14
CA LEU A 13 -40.90 -20.78 0.05
C LEU A 13 -41.64 -22.13 0.29
N LEU A 14 -40.92 -23.26 0.16
CA LEU A 14 -40.35 -24.03 1.29
C LEU A 14 -39.77 -25.41 0.86
N ALA A 15 -38.48 -25.57 1.17
CA ALA A 15 -37.76 -26.72 1.73
C ALA A 15 -37.95 -28.17 1.22
N ALA A 16 -36.79 -28.70 0.81
CA ALA A 16 -36.20 -30.02 1.11
C ALA A 16 -36.75 -31.29 0.40
N GLY A 17 -35.85 -31.94 -0.35
CA GLY A 17 -35.96 -33.38 -0.64
C GLY A 17 -35.51 -33.85 -2.02
N ALA A 18 -34.18 -33.89 -2.23
CA ALA A 18 -33.40 -34.90 -2.95
C ALA A 18 -33.76 -35.43 -4.37
N LEU A 19 -32.68 -35.61 -5.15
CA LEU A 19 -32.38 -36.54 -6.24
C LEU A 19 -32.48 -36.07 -7.72
N VAL A 20 -31.26 -35.92 -8.27
CA VAL A 20 -30.72 -36.53 -9.51
C VAL A 20 -31.01 -35.84 -10.85
N GLY A 21 -29.91 -35.46 -11.52
CA GLY A 21 -29.86 -35.41 -12.98
C GLY A 21 -28.80 -34.46 -13.54
N GLY A 22 -27.53 -34.88 -13.57
CA GLY A 22 -26.47 -34.12 -14.23
C GLY A 22 -25.07 -34.68 -14.03
N VAL A 23 -24.91 -35.99 -14.14
CA VAL A 23 -23.59 -36.63 -14.21
C VAL A 23 -22.93 -36.21 -15.52
N LEU A 24 -21.99 -35.26 -15.47
CA LEU A 24 -20.82 -35.36 -16.33
C LEU A 24 -19.88 -36.35 -15.64
N VAL A 25 -19.76 -37.55 -16.20
CA VAL A 25 -18.64 -38.43 -15.88
C VAL A 25 -17.40 -37.74 -16.43
N ALA A 26 -16.76 -36.90 -15.63
CA ALA A 26 -15.33 -36.70 -15.77
C ALA A 26 -14.71 -38.04 -15.41
N THR A 27 -14.02 -38.64 -16.38
CA THR A 27 -13.09 -39.74 -16.15
C THR A 27 -12.18 -39.41 -14.95
N PRO A 28 -11.71 -40.39 -14.17
CA PRO A 28 -10.73 -40.12 -13.14
C PRO A 28 -9.55 -39.47 -13.86
N ALA A 29 -9.23 -38.22 -13.51
CA ALA A 29 -7.97 -37.64 -13.89
C ALA A 29 -6.91 -38.58 -13.36
N ALA A 30 -6.19 -39.20 -14.28
CA ALA A 30 -4.90 -39.80 -13.98
C ALA A 30 -4.08 -38.76 -13.20
N ALA A 31 -3.25 -39.23 -12.28
CA ALA A 31 -2.25 -38.43 -11.60
C ALA A 31 -1.64 -37.40 -12.57
N LEU A 32 -1.62 -36.13 -12.15
CA LEU A 32 -0.94 -35.05 -12.86
C LEU A 32 0.57 -35.34 -12.85
N GLU A 33 1.02 -36.23 -13.73
CA GLU A 33 2.41 -36.29 -14.14
C GLU A 33 2.69 -35.07 -15.03
N SER A 34 3.52 -34.17 -14.52
CA SER A 34 4.11 -33.05 -15.23
C SER A 34 4.99 -33.54 -16.39
N ASP A 35 4.81 -33.01 -17.61
CA ASP A 35 5.68 -33.45 -18.72
C ASP A 35 7.02 -32.69 -18.81
N TRP A 36 7.22 -31.66 -17.97
CA TRP A 36 8.39 -30.76 -17.96
C TRP A 36 8.89 -30.40 -19.36
N SER A 37 7.97 -30.33 -20.33
CA SER A 37 8.34 -30.19 -21.72
C SER A 37 8.80 -28.77 -22.00
N SER A 38 9.97 -28.65 -22.61
CA SER A 38 10.52 -27.35 -23.00
C SER A 38 9.85 -26.85 -24.28
N VAL A 39 9.46 -25.57 -24.28
CA VAL A 39 9.03 -24.88 -25.51
C VAL A 39 10.23 -24.36 -26.32
N ASN A 40 11.43 -24.38 -25.74
CA ASN A 40 12.68 -24.09 -26.45
C ASN A 40 13.11 -25.34 -27.23
N THR A 41 12.65 -25.47 -28.48
CA THR A 41 12.96 -26.64 -29.31
C THR A 41 14.22 -26.49 -30.17
N GLU A 42 14.73 -25.28 -30.33
CA GLU A 42 15.86 -24.96 -31.22
C GLU A 42 16.90 -24.10 -30.49
N PHE A 43 18.18 -24.38 -30.78
CA PHE A 43 19.32 -23.64 -30.23
C PHE A 43 19.44 -22.28 -30.93
N VAL A 44 19.81 -21.26 -30.14
CA VAL A 44 20.22 -19.97 -30.70
C VAL A 44 21.58 -20.16 -31.38
N THR A 45 21.68 -19.73 -32.62
CA THR A 45 22.90 -19.86 -33.43
C THR A 45 23.44 -18.49 -33.81
N ARG A 46 24.71 -18.44 -34.20
CA ARG A 46 25.38 -17.20 -34.61
C ARG A 46 25.60 -17.16 -36.11
N ASP A 47 25.27 -16.03 -36.73
CA ASP A 47 25.62 -15.67 -38.11
C ASP A 47 26.40 -14.34 -38.11
N GLY A 48 27.74 -14.44 -38.24
CA GLY A 48 28.63 -13.29 -38.13
C GLY A 48 28.50 -12.60 -36.77
N SER A 49 28.12 -11.33 -36.78
CA SER A 49 27.91 -10.51 -35.58
C SER A 49 26.50 -10.58 -35.00
N ARG A 50 25.63 -11.45 -35.51
CA ARG A 50 24.22 -11.54 -35.10
C ARG A 50 23.87 -12.93 -34.58
N LEU A 51 22.85 -12.99 -33.73
CA LEU A 51 22.20 -14.23 -33.34
C LEU A 51 20.96 -14.49 -34.20
N THR A 52 20.66 -15.76 -34.39
CA THR A 52 19.44 -16.23 -35.05
C THR A 52 18.77 -17.35 -34.27
N LEU A 53 17.44 -17.35 -34.30
CA LEU A 53 16.58 -18.38 -33.73
C LEU A 53 15.49 -18.67 -34.76
N ASP A 54 15.29 -19.95 -35.11
CA ASP A 54 14.37 -20.38 -36.17
C ASP A 54 14.59 -19.70 -37.53
N GLY A 55 15.84 -19.29 -37.82
CA GLY A 55 16.23 -18.61 -39.05
C GLY A 55 15.92 -17.11 -39.08
N GLU A 56 15.34 -16.56 -38.02
CA GLU A 56 15.10 -15.13 -37.86
C GLU A 56 16.15 -14.49 -36.95
N THR A 57 16.37 -13.18 -37.10
CA THR A 57 17.30 -12.44 -36.22
C THR A 57 16.78 -12.50 -34.78
N PHE A 58 17.64 -12.92 -33.86
CA PHE A 58 17.33 -13.02 -32.43
C PHE A 58 18.05 -11.90 -31.68
N ARG A 59 17.28 -10.92 -31.21
CA ARG A 59 17.72 -9.89 -30.26
C ARG A 59 16.86 -10.02 -29.02
N PHE A 60 17.41 -9.69 -27.86
CA PHE A 60 16.72 -9.90 -26.59
C PHE A 60 16.93 -8.78 -25.60
N ASN A 61 16.00 -8.69 -24.67
CA ASN A 61 16.17 -8.03 -23.39
C ASN A 61 16.25 -9.09 -22.30
N GLY A 62 17.02 -8.84 -21.25
CA GLY A 62 17.30 -9.83 -20.21
C GLY A 62 17.57 -9.23 -18.84
N ALA A 63 17.77 -10.12 -17.86
CA ALA A 63 18.15 -9.75 -16.51
C ALA A 63 19.19 -10.70 -15.93
N ASN A 64 19.95 -10.20 -14.96
CA ASN A 64 20.76 -10.99 -14.06
C ASN A 64 19.92 -11.37 -12.84
N ALA A 65 19.88 -12.67 -12.56
CA ALA A 65 19.35 -13.26 -11.33
C ALA A 65 20.42 -14.20 -10.80
N TYR A 66 21.49 -13.64 -10.23
CA TYR A 66 22.71 -14.38 -9.90
C TYR A 66 22.46 -15.53 -8.90
N TRP A 67 21.47 -15.36 -8.03
CA TRP A 67 21.16 -16.21 -6.87
C TRP A 67 20.33 -17.47 -7.15
N LEU A 68 20.02 -17.82 -8.41
CA LEU A 68 19.12 -18.97 -8.70
C LEU A 68 19.68 -20.35 -8.30
N GLY A 69 21.00 -20.45 -8.07
CA GLY A 69 21.65 -21.69 -7.60
C GLY A 69 21.85 -21.73 -6.09
N LEU A 70 22.38 -20.65 -5.53
CA LEU A 70 22.55 -20.39 -4.10
C LEU A 70 22.15 -18.95 -3.82
N ASP A 71 21.62 -18.68 -2.64
CA ASP A 71 21.07 -17.39 -2.31
C ASP A 71 21.44 -16.94 -0.90
N GLU A 72 22.08 -15.78 -0.81
CA GLU A 72 22.48 -15.14 0.44
C GLU A 72 21.41 -14.23 1.08
N ASN A 73 20.35 -13.92 0.33
CA ASN A 73 19.37 -12.87 0.68
C ASN A 73 18.25 -13.39 1.60
N VAL A 74 18.48 -14.49 2.32
CA VAL A 74 17.48 -15.19 3.16
C VAL A 74 17.94 -15.42 4.60
N GLY A 75 18.79 -14.53 5.12
CA GLY A 75 19.32 -14.63 6.49
C GLY A 75 20.54 -15.57 6.60
N GLY A 76 21.18 -15.87 5.47
CA GLY A 76 22.30 -16.79 5.31
C GLY A 76 22.36 -17.29 3.87
N VAL A 77 23.39 -18.07 3.54
CA VAL A 77 23.49 -18.73 2.23
C VAL A 77 22.74 -20.06 2.28
N ASP A 78 21.70 -20.19 1.47
CA ASP A 78 20.90 -21.42 1.33
C ASP A 78 20.47 -21.63 -0.13
N TYR A 79 19.84 -22.76 -0.43
CA TYR A 79 19.19 -22.97 -1.72
C TYR A 79 17.93 -22.09 -1.83
N PRO A 80 17.73 -21.38 -2.96
CA PRO A 80 16.46 -20.69 -3.19
C PRO A 80 15.31 -21.69 -3.30
N THR A 81 14.14 -21.33 -2.80
CA THR A 81 12.96 -22.19 -2.92
C THR A 81 12.49 -22.30 -4.37
N PHE A 82 11.80 -23.40 -4.69
CA PHE A 82 11.20 -23.59 -6.01
C PHE A 82 10.21 -22.47 -6.35
N PHE A 83 9.43 -22.00 -5.35
CA PHE A 83 8.61 -20.79 -5.51
C PHE A 83 9.41 -19.57 -5.95
N ARG A 84 10.54 -19.25 -5.29
CA ARG A 84 11.30 -18.03 -5.59
C ARG A 84 11.93 -18.06 -6.97
N ILE A 85 12.48 -19.21 -7.38
CA ILE A 85 12.98 -19.43 -8.75
C ILE A 85 11.86 -19.19 -9.75
N ARG A 86 10.71 -19.83 -9.54
CA ARG A 86 9.53 -19.72 -10.41
C ARG A 86 9.05 -18.27 -10.51
N ASN A 87 8.88 -17.61 -9.37
CA ASN A 87 8.39 -16.24 -9.27
C ASN A 87 9.32 -15.24 -9.98
N ALA A 88 10.65 -15.43 -9.90
CA ALA A 88 11.62 -14.59 -10.61
C ALA A 88 11.54 -14.78 -12.12
N LEU A 89 11.44 -16.03 -12.59
CA LEU A 89 11.34 -16.36 -14.01
C LEU A 89 9.99 -15.90 -14.60
N ASP A 90 8.89 -16.05 -13.87
CA ASP A 90 7.60 -15.49 -14.26
C ASP A 90 7.63 -13.97 -14.28
N THR A 91 8.29 -13.32 -13.33
CA THR A 91 8.47 -11.86 -13.34
C THR A 91 9.28 -11.40 -14.54
N ALA A 92 10.36 -12.10 -14.88
CA ALA A 92 11.14 -11.84 -16.08
C ALA A 92 10.27 -11.97 -17.35
N LYS A 93 9.45 -13.03 -17.42
CA LYS A 93 8.51 -13.25 -18.52
C LYS A 93 7.45 -12.16 -18.62
N GLU A 94 6.89 -11.72 -17.51
CA GLU A 94 5.90 -10.64 -17.43
C GLU A 94 6.47 -9.32 -17.99
N MET A 95 7.76 -9.07 -17.79
CA MET A 95 8.51 -7.93 -18.32
C MET A 95 8.99 -8.12 -19.78
N GLY A 96 8.70 -9.27 -20.39
CA GLY A 96 9.12 -9.61 -21.76
C GLY A 96 10.59 -9.97 -21.92
N LEU A 97 11.28 -10.29 -20.82
CA LEU A 97 12.66 -10.76 -20.83
C LEU A 97 12.70 -12.20 -21.32
N THR A 98 13.59 -12.49 -22.27
CA THR A 98 13.69 -13.82 -22.90
C THR A 98 14.99 -14.54 -22.58
N VAL A 99 15.95 -13.85 -21.96
CA VAL A 99 17.24 -14.41 -21.52
C VAL A 99 17.55 -13.97 -20.09
N VAL A 100 17.95 -14.91 -19.25
CA VAL A 100 18.42 -14.65 -17.88
C VAL A 100 19.89 -15.08 -17.76
N ARG A 101 20.71 -14.26 -17.12
CA ARG A 101 22.09 -14.62 -16.75
C ARG A 101 22.12 -14.93 -15.25
N SER A 102 22.74 -16.04 -14.86
CA SER A 102 22.68 -16.51 -13.47
C SER A 102 23.92 -17.30 -13.06
N HIS A 103 24.41 -17.06 -11.84
CA HIS A 103 25.59 -17.68 -11.25
C HIS A 103 25.23 -19.01 -10.57
N MET A 104 24.58 -19.89 -11.33
CA MET A 104 24.14 -21.19 -10.81
C MET A 104 25.29 -22.21 -10.71
N MET A 105 26.39 -21.99 -11.44
CA MET A 105 27.53 -22.89 -11.47
C MET A 105 28.45 -22.58 -10.28
N THR A 106 28.06 -23.05 -9.10
CA THR A 106 28.71 -22.65 -7.84
C THR A 106 29.95 -23.50 -7.51
N SER A 107 30.99 -22.89 -6.95
CA SER A 107 32.20 -23.54 -6.44
C SER A 107 32.63 -22.88 -5.14
N THR A 108 33.18 -23.57 -4.16
CA THR A 108 33.70 -22.91 -2.94
C THR A 108 34.90 -23.65 -2.38
N GLY A 109 35.84 -24.04 -3.25
CA GLY A 109 36.98 -24.90 -2.93
C GLY A 109 37.99 -24.33 -1.91
N GLN A 110 37.87 -23.07 -1.50
CA GLN A 110 38.78 -22.36 -0.57
C GLN A 110 38.39 -22.42 0.93
N ASP A 111 39.11 -21.70 1.79
CA ASP A 111 38.77 -21.57 3.22
C ASP A 111 37.36 -20.94 3.36
N ASP A 112 36.52 -21.52 4.23
CA ASP A 112 35.06 -21.26 4.35
C ASP A 112 34.16 -21.94 3.28
N ALA A 113 34.57 -23.12 2.81
CA ALA A 113 33.79 -24.01 1.95
C ALA A 113 32.29 -24.08 2.32
N ASN A 114 31.44 -23.75 1.36
CA ASN A 114 29.99 -23.88 1.51
C ASN A 114 29.56 -25.30 1.11
N PRO A 115 29.03 -26.12 2.03
CA PRO A 115 28.61 -27.48 1.73
C PRO A 115 27.47 -27.56 0.70
N LEU A 116 26.80 -26.44 0.40
CA LEU A 116 25.68 -26.35 -0.55
C LEU A 116 26.13 -26.08 -2.00
N ALA A 117 27.39 -25.72 -2.25
CA ALA A 117 27.88 -25.48 -3.61
C ALA A 117 27.90 -26.77 -4.45
N ILE A 118 27.93 -26.68 -5.79
CA ILE A 118 28.13 -27.86 -6.67
C ILE A 118 29.47 -28.52 -6.35
N MET A 119 30.51 -27.71 -6.17
CA MET A 119 31.84 -28.16 -5.73
C MET A 119 32.19 -27.52 -4.39
N PRO A 120 31.76 -28.10 -3.26
CA PRO A 120 32.08 -27.57 -1.92
C PRO A 120 33.57 -27.65 -1.58
N SER A 121 34.30 -28.57 -2.20
CA SER A 121 35.75 -28.74 -2.04
C SER A 121 36.34 -29.23 -3.35
N LEU A 122 37.59 -28.86 -3.64
CA LEU A 122 38.20 -29.15 -4.95
C LEU A 122 38.14 -30.65 -5.31
N GLY A 123 37.40 -30.98 -6.37
CA GLY A 123 37.20 -32.36 -6.85
C GLY A 123 36.18 -33.19 -6.05
N GLU A 124 35.48 -32.60 -5.09
CA GLU A 124 34.35 -33.18 -4.38
C GLU A 124 33.06 -32.50 -4.85
N TYR A 125 32.08 -33.29 -5.30
CA TYR A 125 30.84 -32.80 -5.88
C TYR A 125 29.63 -33.12 -5.03
N ASN A 126 28.73 -32.15 -4.90
CA ASN A 126 27.45 -32.27 -4.21
C ASN A 126 26.31 -32.26 -5.24
N ASP A 127 25.80 -33.45 -5.57
CA ASP A 127 24.73 -33.58 -6.57
C ASP A 127 23.40 -32.97 -6.12
N ALA A 128 23.17 -32.75 -4.82
CA ALA A 128 21.95 -32.13 -4.32
C ALA A 128 21.84 -30.65 -4.71
N ALA A 129 22.97 -29.98 -4.99
CA ALA A 129 22.98 -28.62 -5.49
C ALA A 129 22.27 -28.48 -6.85
N PHE A 130 22.19 -29.56 -7.63
CA PHE A 130 21.50 -29.56 -8.90
C PHE A 130 19.98 -29.61 -8.78
N ASP A 131 19.38 -29.87 -7.62
CA ASP A 131 17.92 -29.99 -7.52
C ASP A 131 17.22 -28.65 -7.86
N THR A 132 17.74 -27.53 -7.37
CA THR A 132 17.24 -26.18 -7.69
C THR A 132 17.63 -25.74 -9.10
N ILE A 133 18.84 -26.08 -9.55
CA ILE A 133 19.36 -25.71 -10.89
C ILE A 133 18.59 -26.46 -11.99
N ASP A 134 18.34 -27.77 -11.79
CA ASP A 134 17.53 -28.58 -12.69
C ASP A 134 16.11 -28.02 -12.79
N PHE A 135 15.53 -27.60 -11.67
CA PHE A 135 14.22 -26.94 -11.66
C PHE A 135 14.24 -25.61 -12.41
N ALA A 136 15.24 -24.75 -12.18
CA ALA A 136 15.37 -23.48 -12.87
C ALA A 136 15.44 -23.66 -14.40
N ILE A 137 16.26 -24.60 -14.88
CA ILE A 137 16.39 -24.93 -16.31
C ILE A 137 15.10 -25.54 -16.85
N ALA A 138 14.50 -26.53 -16.16
CA ALA A 138 13.27 -27.16 -16.61
C ALA A 138 12.11 -26.14 -16.71
N TYR A 139 11.95 -25.30 -15.70
CA TYR A 139 10.87 -24.30 -15.66
C TYR A 139 11.09 -23.20 -16.70
N ALA A 140 12.31 -22.64 -16.79
CA ALA A 140 12.64 -21.65 -17.82
C ALA A 140 12.37 -22.18 -19.24
N GLY A 141 12.73 -23.45 -19.49
CA GLY A 141 12.45 -24.14 -20.74
C GLY A 141 10.95 -24.22 -21.05
N SER A 142 10.12 -24.51 -20.04
CA SER A 142 8.67 -24.61 -20.19
C SER A 142 7.98 -23.26 -20.53
N ILE A 143 8.58 -22.13 -20.13
CA ILE A 143 8.04 -20.78 -20.38
C ILE A 143 8.81 -20.00 -21.48
N GLY A 144 9.82 -20.62 -22.08
CA GLY A 144 10.58 -20.09 -23.21
C GLY A 144 11.67 -19.08 -22.84
N ILE A 145 12.11 -19.04 -21.58
CA ILE A 145 13.29 -18.30 -21.15
C ILE A 145 14.54 -19.13 -21.44
N ARG A 146 15.65 -18.47 -21.78
CA ARG A 146 16.96 -19.11 -21.97
C ARG A 146 17.99 -18.59 -20.97
N PHE A 147 19.04 -19.36 -20.70
CA PHE A 147 20.10 -19.01 -19.76
C PHE A 147 21.45 -18.72 -20.43
N ILE A 148 22.17 -17.75 -19.87
CA ILE A 148 23.62 -17.58 -19.97
C ILE A 148 24.21 -17.95 -18.60
N LEU A 149 25.14 -18.90 -18.58
CA LEU A 149 25.67 -19.48 -17.33
C LEU A 149 27.19 -19.25 -17.24
N PRO A 150 27.65 -18.31 -16.40
CA PRO A 150 29.06 -18.19 -16.02
C PRO A 150 29.51 -19.46 -15.30
N LEU A 151 30.66 -20.01 -15.69
CA LEU A 151 31.24 -21.25 -15.15
C LEU A 151 32.12 -21.01 -13.90
N THR A 152 32.50 -19.76 -13.64
CA THR A 152 33.25 -19.34 -12.45
C THR A 152 33.11 -17.82 -12.32
N ASP A 153 33.74 -17.22 -11.31
CA ASP A 153 33.77 -15.78 -11.08
C ASP A 153 35.21 -15.26 -10.92
N GLU A 154 35.47 -14.00 -11.28
CA GLU A 154 36.69 -13.28 -10.90
C GLU A 154 36.70 -12.98 -9.39
N TRP A 155 35.52 -12.75 -8.81
CA TRP A 155 35.36 -12.38 -7.42
C TRP A 155 35.30 -13.61 -6.50
N ALA A 156 35.57 -13.42 -5.22
CA ALA A 156 35.48 -14.47 -4.20
C ALA A 156 34.21 -14.25 -3.36
N TYR A 157 33.04 -14.53 -3.94
CA TYR A 157 31.74 -14.47 -3.27
C TYR A 157 31.29 -15.84 -2.75
N TYR A 158 30.11 -15.90 -2.13
CA TYR A 158 29.54 -17.13 -1.57
C TYR A 158 29.25 -18.23 -2.61
N HIS A 159 29.05 -17.85 -3.87
CA HIS A 159 28.84 -18.78 -4.99
C HIS A 159 30.13 -19.22 -5.67
N GLY A 160 31.29 -18.66 -5.29
CA GLY A 160 32.60 -19.09 -5.78
C GLY A 160 33.39 -18.10 -6.60
N GLY A 161 34.56 -18.57 -7.04
CA GLY A 161 35.43 -17.86 -7.96
C GLY A 161 36.64 -18.66 -8.40
N HIS A 162 37.43 -18.12 -9.33
CA HIS A 162 38.55 -18.81 -9.97
C HIS A 162 39.63 -19.26 -8.96
N ARG A 163 39.65 -18.64 -7.77
CA ARG A 163 40.51 -19.01 -6.64
C ARG A 163 40.23 -20.42 -6.10
N ASP A 164 39.04 -20.95 -6.31
CA ASP A 164 38.66 -22.31 -5.92
C ASP A 164 39.49 -23.38 -6.63
N PHE A 165 40.05 -23.04 -7.80
CA PHE A 165 40.91 -23.91 -8.60
C PHE A 165 42.41 -23.61 -8.40
N THR A 166 42.78 -22.64 -7.56
CA THR A 166 44.19 -22.28 -7.28
C THR A 166 44.57 -22.45 -5.83
N THR A 167 43.79 -21.88 -4.90
CA THR A 167 44.11 -21.81 -3.47
C THR A 167 44.33 -23.21 -2.86
N PRO A 168 43.49 -24.23 -3.12
CA PRO A 168 43.67 -25.56 -2.53
C PRO A 168 44.91 -26.29 -3.06
N LEU A 169 45.41 -25.87 -4.23
CA LEU A 169 46.63 -26.38 -4.85
C LEU A 169 47.89 -25.64 -4.36
N GLY A 170 47.76 -24.62 -3.52
CA GLY A 170 48.85 -23.76 -3.07
C GLY A 170 49.35 -22.79 -4.14
N LEU A 171 48.52 -22.48 -5.14
CA LEU A 171 48.81 -21.57 -6.25
C LEU A 171 48.31 -20.15 -5.96
N GLN A 172 48.84 -19.15 -6.68
CA GLN A 172 48.32 -17.78 -6.64
C GLN A 172 47.09 -17.65 -7.55
N PRO A 173 46.20 -16.66 -7.32
CA PRO A 173 45.01 -16.46 -8.15
C PRO A 173 45.33 -16.32 -9.65
N ASP A 174 46.39 -15.59 -10.02
CA ASP A 174 46.81 -15.38 -11.41
C ASP A 174 47.28 -16.68 -12.11
N ASP A 175 47.67 -17.70 -11.33
CA ASP A 175 48.10 -18.99 -11.87
C ASP A 175 46.93 -19.76 -12.52
N PHE A 176 45.67 -19.38 -12.24
CA PHE A 176 44.46 -19.96 -12.82
C PHE A 176 44.51 -20.10 -14.34
N TYR A 177 45.05 -19.08 -15.01
CA TYR A 177 45.06 -18.99 -16.47
C TYR A 177 46.22 -19.73 -17.14
N SER A 178 47.21 -20.24 -16.38
CA SER A 178 48.45 -20.75 -16.97
C SER A 178 49.02 -22.01 -16.33
N ASP A 179 48.71 -22.30 -15.07
CA ASP A 179 49.17 -23.51 -14.41
C ASP A 179 48.34 -24.73 -14.85
N ALA A 180 49.03 -25.80 -15.24
CA ALA A 180 48.39 -26.98 -15.79
C ALA A 180 47.51 -27.72 -14.78
N ALA A 181 47.80 -27.66 -13.49
CA ALA A 181 47.00 -28.30 -12.45
C ALA A 181 45.73 -27.51 -12.16
N SER A 182 45.81 -26.17 -12.12
CA SER A 182 44.63 -25.32 -11.96
C SER A 182 43.66 -25.45 -13.14
N VAL A 183 44.17 -25.37 -14.36
CA VAL A 183 43.35 -25.54 -15.57
C VAL A 183 42.71 -26.93 -15.62
N ALA A 184 43.44 -27.99 -15.27
CA ALA A 184 42.88 -29.34 -15.24
C ALA A 184 41.78 -29.49 -14.17
N ALA A 185 41.89 -28.79 -13.05
CA ALA A 185 40.86 -28.82 -12.00
C ALA A 185 39.59 -28.05 -12.41
N PHE A 186 39.75 -26.93 -13.11
CA PHE A 186 38.62 -26.22 -13.72
C PHE A 186 37.94 -27.06 -14.81
N GLU A 187 38.72 -27.69 -15.71
CA GLU A 187 38.19 -28.57 -16.75
C GLU A 187 37.42 -29.78 -16.15
N ASP A 188 37.88 -30.37 -15.03
CA ASP A 188 37.18 -31.45 -14.32
C ASP A 188 35.80 -30.98 -13.80
N TYR A 189 35.77 -29.80 -13.17
CA TYR A 189 34.54 -29.17 -12.69
C TYR A 189 33.55 -28.86 -13.82
N VAL A 190 34.05 -28.28 -14.91
CA VAL A 190 33.23 -27.97 -16.10
C VAL A 190 32.72 -29.27 -16.75
N ASP A 191 33.51 -30.35 -16.80
CA ASP A 191 33.06 -31.65 -17.32
C ASP A 191 31.89 -32.20 -16.50
N HIS A 192 31.95 -32.13 -15.17
CA HIS A 192 30.86 -32.55 -14.29
C HIS A 192 29.54 -31.82 -14.58
N ILE A 193 29.62 -30.50 -14.79
CA ILE A 193 28.46 -29.67 -15.15
C ILE A 193 27.93 -30.01 -16.54
N LEU A 194 28.79 -29.98 -17.57
CA LEU A 194 28.36 -30.17 -18.95
C LEU A 194 27.79 -31.57 -19.20
N THR A 195 28.19 -32.56 -18.41
CA THR A 195 27.67 -33.93 -18.52
C THR A 195 26.40 -34.17 -17.69
N ARG A 196 25.91 -33.19 -16.92
CA ARG A 196 24.67 -33.28 -16.13
C ARG A 196 23.47 -33.61 -17.02
N THR A 197 22.68 -34.58 -16.56
CA THR A 197 21.33 -34.84 -17.06
C THR A 197 20.34 -34.27 -16.07
N ASN A 198 19.49 -33.35 -16.54
CA ASN A 198 18.44 -32.76 -15.72
C ASN A 198 17.50 -33.87 -15.22
N ALA A 199 17.36 -34.02 -13.91
CA ALA A 199 16.58 -35.10 -13.31
C ALA A 199 15.07 -34.99 -13.56
N LEU A 200 14.57 -33.79 -13.85
CA LEU A 200 13.15 -33.53 -14.12
C LEU A 200 12.79 -33.77 -15.59
N THR A 201 13.63 -33.31 -16.53
CA THR A 201 13.36 -33.42 -17.97
C THR A 201 13.98 -34.66 -18.62
N GLY A 202 15.00 -35.25 -18.01
CA GLY A 202 15.79 -36.33 -18.59
C GLY A 202 16.71 -35.89 -19.74
N VAL A 203 16.84 -34.58 -19.98
CA VAL A 203 17.67 -34.00 -21.05
C VAL A 203 19.03 -33.61 -20.49
N ARG A 204 20.11 -33.88 -21.24
CA ARG A 204 21.46 -33.40 -20.86
C ARG A 204 21.54 -31.90 -21.06
N TYR A 205 22.23 -31.17 -20.19
CA TYR A 205 22.36 -29.72 -20.32
C TYR A 205 22.92 -29.28 -21.68
N VAL A 206 23.85 -30.08 -22.24
CA VAL A 206 24.43 -29.83 -23.57
C VAL A 206 23.50 -30.14 -24.76
N ASP A 207 22.38 -30.82 -24.51
CA ASP A 207 21.33 -31.10 -25.50
C ASP A 207 20.07 -30.25 -25.25
N ASP A 208 20.05 -29.37 -24.24
CA ASP A 208 18.91 -28.53 -23.87
C ASP A 208 19.06 -27.10 -24.45
N PRO A 209 18.21 -26.68 -25.39
CA PRO A 209 18.25 -25.33 -25.96
C PRO A 209 17.92 -24.20 -24.99
N THR A 210 17.46 -24.54 -23.78
CA THR A 210 17.24 -23.59 -22.68
C THR A 210 18.57 -23.02 -22.20
N VAL A 211 19.66 -23.78 -22.23
CA VAL A 211 21.00 -23.23 -21.99
C VAL A 211 21.53 -22.68 -23.32
N MET A 212 21.50 -21.36 -23.46
CA MET A 212 21.88 -20.65 -24.68
C MET A 212 23.39 -20.53 -24.84
N ALA A 213 24.07 -20.15 -23.75
CA ALA A 213 25.51 -19.93 -23.77
C ALA A 213 26.16 -20.34 -22.45
N TRP A 214 27.37 -20.89 -22.56
CA TRP A 214 28.30 -21.03 -21.45
C TRP A 214 29.24 -19.82 -21.46
N GLU A 215 29.36 -19.15 -20.34
CA GLU A 215 30.27 -18.01 -20.18
C GLU A 215 31.50 -18.48 -19.41
N LEU A 216 32.70 -18.17 -19.92
CA LEU A 216 33.96 -18.69 -19.35
C LEU A 216 34.11 -18.35 -17.86
N GLY A 217 33.60 -17.20 -17.44
CA GLY A 217 33.39 -16.83 -16.04
C GLY A 217 32.95 -15.38 -15.94
N ASN A 218 32.41 -14.97 -14.80
CA ASN A 218 32.01 -13.58 -14.56
C ASN A 218 33.25 -12.68 -14.39
N GLU A 219 33.32 -11.60 -15.17
CA GLU A 219 34.29 -10.51 -15.01
C GLU A 219 35.80 -10.89 -15.00
N LEU A 220 36.18 -12.00 -15.62
CA LEU A 220 37.57 -12.50 -15.62
C LEU A 220 38.56 -11.49 -16.23
N GLU A 221 39.62 -11.13 -15.49
CA GLU A 221 40.56 -10.07 -15.92
C GLU A 221 41.87 -10.60 -16.54
N GLY A 222 42.25 -11.85 -16.25
CA GLY A 222 43.57 -12.43 -16.58
C GLY A 222 43.61 -13.42 -17.74
N MET A 223 42.52 -13.56 -18.50
CA MET A 223 42.43 -14.49 -19.62
C MET A 223 43.55 -14.27 -20.65
N THR A 224 44.27 -15.33 -21.02
CA THR A 224 45.29 -15.29 -22.09
C THR A 224 44.73 -15.88 -23.39
N PRO A 225 45.24 -15.51 -24.58
CA PRO A 225 44.80 -16.11 -25.84
C PRO A 225 44.94 -17.64 -25.89
N GLU A 226 45.95 -18.20 -25.23
CA GLU A 226 46.16 -19.65 -25.13
C GLU A 226 45.10 -20.31 -24.25
N TRP A 227 44.82 -19.71 -23.09
CA TRP A 227 43.77 -20.19 -22.19
C TRP A 227 42.38 -20.12 -22.84
N ILE A 228 42.02 -18.98 -23.43
CA ILE A 228 40.73 -18.82 -24.13
C ILE A 228 40.59 -19.88 -25.23
N ALA A 229 41.63 -20.09 -26.05
CA ALA A 229 41.59 -21.09 -27.11
C ALA A 229 41.45 -22.52 -26.59
N ARG A 230 42.03 -22.83 -25.43
CA ARG A 230 41.91 -24.13 -24.77
C ARG A 230 40.51 -24.35 -24.22
N GLU A 231 40.01 -23.44 -23.39
CA GLU A 231 38.72 -23.61 -22.71
C GLU A 231 37.55 -23.58 -23.71
N THR A 232 37.59 -22.68 -24.70
CA THR A 232 36.57 -22.68 -25.76
C THR A 232 36.57 -23.98 -26.58
N ALA A 233 37.74 -24.56 -26.87
CA ALA A 233 37.82 -25.85 -27.55
C ALA A 233 37.27 -26.99 -26.67
N PHE A 234 37.60 -26.99 -25.38
CA PHE A 234 37.13 -27.97 -24.40
C PHE A 234 35.60 -27.97 -24.28
N ILE A 235 34.99 -26.78 -24.18
CA ILE A 235 33.54 -26.62 -24.11
C ILE A 235 32.90 -27.01 -25.44
N LYS A 236 33.39 -26.52 -26.58
CA LYS A 236 32.81 -26.82 -27.91
C LYS A 236 32.89 -28.30 -28.30
N GLU A 237 33.87 -29.05 -27.78
CA GLU A 237 33.92 -30.51 -27.97
C GLU A 237 32.71 -31.21 -27.31
N ARG A 238 32.27 -30.71 -26.15
CA ARG A 238 31.17 -31.29 -25.35
C ARG A 238 29.80 -30.71 -25.70
N ALA A 239 29.76 -29.41 -25.97
CA ALA A 239 28.58 -28.58 -26.18
C ALA A 239 28.60 -27.92 -27.57
N PRO A 240 28.63 -28.70 -28.68
CA PRO A 240 28.86 -28.15 -30.02
C PRO A 240 27.74 -27.24 -30.54
N GLN A 241 26.54 -27.31 -29.95
CA GLN A 241 25.37 -26.53 -30.37
C GLN A 241 25.21 -25.22 -29.58
N GLN A 242 25.87 -25.08 -28.43
CA GLN A 242 25.73 -23.94 -27.54
C GLN A 242 26.77 -22.87 -27.83
N LEU A 243 26.42 -21.62 -27.55
CA LEU A 243 27.32 -20.49 -27.72
C LEU A 243 28.33 -20.41 -26.56
N VAL A 244 29.47 -19.76 -26.79
CA VAL A 244 30.44 -19.47 -25.71
C VAL A 244 30.63 -17.95 -25.58
N SER A 245 30.42 -17.42 -24.38
CA SER A 245 30.67 -16.01 -24.02
C SER A 245 31.96 -15.87 -23.23
N ALA A 246 32.57 -14.69 -23.27
CA ALA A 246 33.86 -14.46 -22.61
C ALA A 246 33.74 -14.09 -21.13
N GLY A 247 32.87 -13.14 -20.78
CA GLY A 247 32.67 -12.70 -19.39
C GLY A 247 33.77 -11.76 -18.87
N ARG A 248 34.03 -10.62 -19.54
CA ARG A 248 35.08 -9.66 -19.11
C ARG A 248 34.48 -8.38 -18.53
N ARG A 249 35.13 -7.85 -17.49
CA ARG A 249 34.79 -6.58 -16.85
C ARG A 249 35.02 -5.34 -17.74
N PHE A 250 34.00 -4.47 -17.79
CA PHE A 250 33.92 -3.07 -18.28
C PHE A 250 34.37 -2.71 -19.70
N ASP A 251 35.51 -3.22 -20.17
CA ASP A 251 36.13 -2.84 -21.45
C ASP A 251 36.26 -4.03 -22.40
N ILE A 252 36.30 -3.74 -23.69
CA ILE A 252 36.49 -4.75 -24.74
C ILE A 252 37.91 -5.33 -24.62
N ASP A 253 37.99 -6.63 -24.39
CA ASP A 253 39.26 -7.36 -24.47
C ASP A 253 39.70 -7.54 -25.93
N PRO A 254 40.90 -7.07 -26.34
CA PRO A 254 41.45 -7.42 -27.64
C PRO A 254 41.61 -8.94 -27.83
N ASP A 255 41.87 -9.69 -26.75
CA ASP A 255 42.14 -11.12 -26.83
C ASP A 255 40.85 -11.92 -27.05
N THR A 256 39.75 -11.58 -26.36
CA THR A 256 38.43 -12.21 -26.60
C THR A 256 37.87 -11.84 -27.97
N LEU A 257 38.11 -10.61 -28.43
CA LEU A 257 37.69 -10.12 -29.74
C LEU A 257 38.30 -10.94 -30.89
N THR A 258 39.54 -11.40 -30.73
CA THR A 258 40.27 -12.17 -31.76
C THR A 258 40.17 -13.69 -31.58
N ALA A 259 39.72 -14.18 -30.43
CA ALA A 259 39.61 -15.61 -30.12
C ALA A 259 38.53 -16.30 -30.96
N PRO A 260 38.84 -17.26 -31.85
CA PRO A 260 37.86 -17.82 -32.78
C PRO A 260 36.74 -18.62 -32.11
N GLY A 261 37.02 -19.24 -30.95
CA GLY A 261 36.06 -20.06 -30.20
C GLY A 261 35.04 -19.27 -29.37
N VAL A 262 35.24 -17.96 -29.20
CA VAL A 262 34.29 -17.05 -28.52
C VAL A 262 33.20 -16.60 -29.50
N ASP A 263 31.94 -16.75 -29.13
CA ASP A 263 30.79 -16.32 -29.93
C ASP A 263 30.30 -14.93 -29.56
N ILE A 264 30.17 -14.71 -28.25
CA ILE A 264 29.62 -13.50 -27.66
C ILE A 264 30.75 -12.78 -26.91
N VAL A 265 30.87 -11.48 -27.14
CA VAL A 265 31.66 -10.59 -26.30
C VAL A 265 30.68 -9.73 -25.52
N ASP A 266 30.58 -10.02 -24.24
CA ASP A 266 29.77 -9.30 -23.27
C ASP A 266 30.59 -8.17 -22.60
N VAL A 267 29.92 -7.06 -22.29
CA VAL A 267 30.51 -5.88 -21.64
C VAL A 267 29.59 -5.39 -20.51
N HIS A 268 30.16 -4.97 -19.39
CA HIS A 268 29.43 -4.53 -18.19
C HIS A 268 29.47 -3.01 -17.99
N TYR A 269 28.41 -2.40 -17.47
CA TYR A 269 28.31 -0.92 -17.35
C TYR A 269 27.73 -0.41 -16.03
N TYR A 270 28.50 0.44 -15.33
CA TYR A 270 28.09 1.10 -14.08
C TYR A 270 28.68 2.54 -13.98
N PRO A 271 28.04 3.58 -14.56
CA PRO A 271 26.76 3.59 -15.26
C PRO A 271 26.87 3.45 -16.80
N PRO A 272 25.81 2.97 -17.48
CA PRO A 272 25.74 2.90 -18.94
C PRO A 272 25.39 4.25 -19.59
N THR A 273 25.78 4.41 -20.86
CA THR A 273 25.18 5.42 -21.77
C THR A 273 24.90 4.75 -23.12
N ALA A 274 23.82 5.15 -23.80
CA ALA A 274 23.48 4.62 -25.12
C ALA A 274 24.63 4.81 -26.13
N ALA A 275 25.36 5.93 -26.04
CA ALA A 275 26.50 6.23 -26.90
C ALA A 275 27.68 5.26 -26.70
N LYS A 276 28.02 4.93 -25.45
CA LYS A 276 29.09 3.95 -25.15
C LYS A 276 28.69 2.56 -25.59
N VAL A 277 27.48 2.12 -25.27
CA VAL A 277 26.92 0.82 -25.70
C VAL A 277 26.96 0.68 -27.21
N ALA A 278 26.47 1.68 -27.95
CA ALA A 278 26.49 1.65 -29.42
C ALA A 278 27.91 1.63 -30.01
N ALA A 279 28.85 2.36 -29.40
CA ALA A 279 30.24 2.38 -29.84
C ALA A 279 30.94 1.03 -29.63
N ASP A 280 30.74 0.40 -28.47
CA ASP A 280 31.32 -0.91 -28.18
C ASP A 280 30.71 -2.00 -29.08
N ALA A 281 29.39 -1.97 -29.25
CA ALA A 281 28.67 -2.88 -30.14
C ALA A 281 29.21 -2.83 -31.57
N ALA A 282 29.46 -1.63 -32.10
CA ALA A 282 30.05 -1.46 -33.43
C ALA A 282 31.47 -2.06 -33.53
N VAL A 283 32.33 -1.86 -32.52
CA VAL A 283 33.69 -2.43 -32.50
C VAL A 283 33.64 -3.97 -32.50
N ILE A 284 32.74 -4.54 -31.72
CA ILE A 284 32.58 -6.00 -31.59
C ILE A 284 31.96 -6.59 -32.86
N ALA A 285 30.96 -5.92 -33.43
CA ALA A 285 30.34 -6.32 -34.69
C ALA A 285 31.32 -6.25 -35.88
N ASP A 286 32.19 -5.24 -35.93
CA ASP A 286 33.25 -5.10 -36.95
C ASP A 286 34.29 -6.25 -36.88
N ALA A 287 34.51 -6.81 -35.70
CA ALA A 287 35.31 -8.03 -35.51
C ALA A 287 34.53 -9.32 -35.85
N GLY A 288 33.27 -9.19 -36.28
CA GLY A 288 32.39 -10.30 -36.61
C GLY A 288 31.89 -11.07 -35.39
N LYS A 289 31.93 -10.49 -34.19
CA LYS A 289 31.46 -11.08 -32.92
C LYS A 289 30.08 -10.54 -32.54
N VAL A 290 29.35 -11.28 -31.71
CA VAL A 290 28.06 -10.84 -31.16
C VAL A 290 28.31 -9.98 -29.93
N TYR A 291 27.70 -8.80 -29.86
CA TYR A 291 27.74 -7.93 -28.69
C TYR A 291 26.52 -8.12 -27.81
N ILE A 292 26.75 -8.24 -26.50
CA ILE A 292 25.71 -8.01 -25.48
C ILE A 292 26.25 -7.07 -24.39
N ALA A 293 25.36 -6.30 -23.76
CA ALA A 293 25.64 -5.75 -22.43
C ALA A 293 25.29 -6.85 -21.40
N GLY A 294 26.31 -7.57 -20.92
CA GLY A 294 26.14 -8.69 -19.97
C GLY A 294 25.61 -8.24 -18.60
N GLU A 295 25.92 -6.99 -18.24
CA GLU A 295 25.37 -6.29 -17.09
C GLU A 295 25.24 -4.79 -17.38
N TYR A 296 24.16 -4.19 -16.91
CA TYR A 296 24.10 -2.75 -16.68
C TYR A 296 23.28 -2.46 -15.42
N GLY A 297 23.69 -1.45 -14.65
CA GLY A 297 22.97 -1.08 -13.43
C GLY A 297 21.51 -0.72 -13.72
N SER A 298 20.56 -1.46 -13.14
CA SER A 298 19.10 -1.27 -13.34
C SER A 298 18.66 0.15 -12.98
N ASN A 299 19.38 0.79 -12.06
CA ASN A 299 19.11 2.16 -11.63
C ASN A 299 19.19 3.20 -12.77
N SER A 300 19.81 2.81 -13.89
CA SER A 300 19.98 3.57 -15.13
C SER A 300 19.04 3.13 -16.26
N ALA A 301 18.17 2.13 -16.04
CA ALA A 301 17.18 1.68 -17.01
C ALA A 301 16.18 2.82 -17.31
N SER A 302 16.30 3.42 -18.49
CA SER A 302 15.49 4.56 -18.89
C SER A 302 15.27 4.55 -20.40
N ALA A 303 14.26 5.29 -20.87
CA ALA A 303 14.03 5.52 -22.29
C ALA A 303 15.27 6.14 -22.96
N ASP A 304 15.96 7.09 -22.30
CA ASP A 304 17.18 7.73 -22.82
C ASP A 304 18.33 6.74 -23.07
N LEU A 305 18.40 5.65 -22.29
CA LEU A 305 19.37 4.58 -22.49
C LEU A 305 18.89 3.59 -23.56
N LEU A 306 17.66 3.11 -23.47
CA LEU A 306 17.20 1.94 -24.21
C LEU A 306 16.63 2.28 -25.59
N ASP A 307 15.87 3.37 -25.73
CA ASP A 307 15.21 3.72 -27.00
C ASP A 307 16.21 3.90 -28.16
N PRO A 308 17.38 4.56 -28.00
CA PRO A 308 18.34 4.71 -29.08
C PRO A 308 18.94 3.38 -29.57
N LEU A 309 18.84 2.32 -28.77
CA LEU A 309 19.41 1.00 -29.06
C LEU A 309 18.44 0.08 -29.79
N ILE A 310 17.15 0.42 -29.85
CA ILE A 310 16.11 -0.35 -30.55
C ILE A 310 16.48 -0.56 -32.02
N ASP A 311 16.91 0.49 -32.72
CA ASP A 311 17.25 0.40 -34.15
C ASP A 311 18.72 0.03 -34.41
N ASN A 312 19.53 -0.13 -33.36
CA ASN A 312 20.92 -0.53 -33.48
C ASN A 312 21.05 -2.06 -33.58
N GLY A 313 21.09 -2.58 -34.80
CA GLY A 313 21.18 -4.02 -35.07
C GLY A 313 22.47 -4.71 -34.59
N ASP A 314 23.49 -3.97 -34.16
CA ASP A 314 24.70 -4.54 -33.57
C ASP A 314 24.52 -4.83 -32.07
N VAL A 315 23.54 -4.19 -31.42
CA VAL A 315 23.19 -4.45 -30.02
C VAL A 315 22.27 -5.65 -29.94
N THR A 316 22.82 -6.83 -29.61
CA THR A 316 22.03 -8.09 -29.60
C THR A 316 21.25 -8.28 -28.30
N GLY A 317 21.86 -7.96 -27.16
CA GLY A 317 21.27 -8.18 -25.84
C GLY A 317 21.60 -7.07 -24.86
N MET A 318 20.63 -6.70 -24.01
CA MET A 318 20.82 -5.83 -22.85
C MET A 318 20.37 -6.59 -21.60
N MET A 319 21.22 -6.67 -20.57
CA MET A 319 20.91 -7.46 -19.36
C MET A 319 21.01 -6.59 -18.11
N LEU A 320 19.87 -6.31 -17.49
CA LEU A 320 19.83 -5.48 -16.27
C LEU A 320 20.42 -6.25 -15.08
N TRP A 321 21.13 -5.54 -14.21
CA TRP A 321 21.53 -6.01 -12.90
C TRP A 321 20.74 -5.24 -11.84
N SER A 322 19.95 -5.86 -10.95
CA SER A 322 19.58 -7.28 -10.85
C SER A 322 18.09 -7.47 -10.47
N LEU A 323 17.49 -8.62 -10.84
CA LEU A 323 16.06 -8.90 -10.65
C LEU A 323 15.81 -9.78 -9.42
N PHE A 324 14.84 -9.39 -8.58
CA PHE A 324 14.47 -10.12 -7.37
C PHE A 324 12.95 -10.36 -7.25
N PRO A 325 12.53 -11.54 -6.77
CA PRO A 325 11.13 -11.96 -6.72
C PRO A 325 10.47 -11.58 -5.39
N HIS A 326 9.19 -11.95 -5.26
CA HIS A 326 8.53 -12.00 -3.96
C HIS A 326 9.23 -12.99 -3.01
N HIS A 327 9.20 -12.70 -1.72
CA HIS A 327 9.73 -13.55 -0.66
C HIS A 327 8.72 -14.65 -0.25
N ASP A 328 9.19 -15.80 0.26
CA ASP A 328 8.36 -16.97 0.58
C ASP A 328 7.26 -16.69 1.62
N ARG A 329 7.51 -15.71 2.49
CA ARG A 329 6.65 -15.40 3.64
C ARG A 329 5.83 -14.11 3.47
N GLY A 330 6.23 -13.26 2.51
CA GLY A 330 5.57 -12.02 2.16
C GLY A 330 6.54 -10.89 1.85
N GLY A 331 6.06 -9.90 1.10
CA GLY A 331 6.89 -8.82 0.53
C GLY A 331 7.82 -9.30 -0.57
N TYR A 332 8.88 -8.53 -0.82
CA TYR A 332 9.96 -8.88 -1.76
C TYR A 332 11.18 -9.44 -1.04
N VAL A 333 12.00 -10.17 -1.79
CA VAL A 333 13.36 -10.49 -1.37
C VAL A 333 14.17 -9.22 -1.53
N GLU A 334 14.58 -8.61 -0.42
CA GLU A 334 15.38 -7.40 -0.45
C GLU A 334 16.85 -7.74 -0.70
N HIS A 335 17.50 -6.91 -1.53
CA HIS A 335 18.93 -6.94 -1.77
C HIS A 335 19.40 -5.49 -1.92
N ASP A 336 20.50 -5.12 -1.28
CA ASP A 336 20.94 -3.72 -1.22
C ASP A 336 22.37 -3.54 -1.74
N ASP A 337 22.50 -3.66 -3.06
CA ASP A 337 23.66 -3.25 -3.84
C ASP A 337 23.43 -1.93 -4.61
N GLY A 338 22.25 -1.32 -4.43
CA GLY A 338 21.83 -0.11 -5.13
C GLY A 338 21.26 -0.34 -6.55
N PHE A 339 21.11 -1.59 -6.97
CA PHE A 339 20.68 -2.00 -8.32
C PHE A 339 19.55 -3.04 -8.33
N THR A 340 18.97 -3.39 -7.19
CA THR A 340 17.78 -4.26 -7.13
C THR A 340 16.59 -3.66 -7.87
N LEU A 341 15.95 -4.48 -8.71
CA LEU A 341 14.71 -4.15 -9.41
C LEU A 341 13.60 -5.13 -9.00
N HIS A 342 12.50 -4.59 -8.49
CA HIS A 342 11.24 -5.30 -8.27
C HIS A 342 10.19 -4.90 -9.29
N TYR A 343 9.36 -5.84 -9.71
CA TYR A 343 8.18 -5.58 -10.51
C TYR A 343 6.95 -5.42 -9.61
N PRO A 344 6.05 -4.44 -9.82
CA PRO A 344 6.07 -3.42 -10.86
C PRO A 344 6.94 -2.20 -10.50
N GLY A 345 7.50 -2.18 -9.29
CA GLY A 345 8.39 -1.15 -8.77
C GLY A 345 7.87 -0.55 -7.46
N THR A 346 8.71 -0.56 -6.43
CA THR A 346 8.38 -0.06 -5.07
C THR A 346 8.47 1.47 -4.97
N THR A 347 9.11 2.13 -5.94
CA THR A 347 9.23 3.59 -6.03
C THR A 347 8.83 4.09 -7.42
N ASP A 348 8.52 5.38 -7.57
CA ASP A 348 8.21 5.96 -8.89
C ASP A 348 9.36 5.82 -9.89
N LYS A 349 10.60 5.93 -9.39
CA LYS A 349 11.81 5.69 -10.18
C LYS A 349 11.84 4.25 -10.69
N MET A 350 11.60 3.28 -9.80
CA MET A 350 11.59 1.87 -10.15
C MET A 350 10.46 1.51 -11.11
N ARG A 351 9.25 2.06 -10.90
CA ARG A 351 8.12 1.93 -11.84
C ARG A 351 8.47 2.46 -13.23
N SER A 352 9.16 3.59 -13.30
CA SER A 352 9.64 4.16 -14.57
C SER A 352 10.69 3.27 -15.26
N GLN A 353 11.60 2.67 -14.48
CA GLN A 353 12.59 1.69 -14.98
C GLN A 353 11.91 0.44 -15.56
N VAL A 354 10.96 -0.15 -14.82
CA VAL A 354 10.17 -1.30 -15.28
C VAL A 354 9.43 -0.95 -16.57
N ALA A 355 8.84 0.24 -16.67
CA ALA A 355 8.16 0.69 -17.89
C ALA A 355 9.12 0.78 -19.09
N ALA A 356 10.32 1.35 -18.91
CA ALA A 356 11.34 1.42 -19.95
C ALA A 356 11.83 0.04 -20.41
N VAL A 357 12.05 -0.88 -19.46
CA VAL A 357 12.44 -2.27 -19.74
C VAL A 357 11.36 -2.98 -20.56
N LYS A 358 10.08 -2.85 -20.18
CA LYS A 358 8.95 -3.44 -20.92
C LYS A 358 8.84 -2.86 -22.34
N ALA A 359 8.93 -1.54 -22.48
CA ALA A 359 8.86 -0.87 -23.79
C ALA A 359 9.98 -1.34 -24.73
N TYR A 360 11.20 -1.49 -24.20
CA TYR A 360 12.32 -2.02 -24.97
C TYR A 360 12.10 -3.49 -25.39
N SER A 361 11.62 -4.34 -24.48
CA SER A 361 11.24 -5.73 -24.79
C SER A 361 10.21 -5.81 -25.92
N GLU A 362 9.15 -4.99 -25.87
CA GLU A 362 8.11 -4.93 -26.90
C GLU A 362 8.66 -4.45 -28.25
N ALA A 363 9.55 -3.46 -28.24
CA ALA A 363 10.19 -2.95 -29.44
C ALA A 363 11.09 -3.99 -30.12
N LEU A 364 11.67 -4.93 -29.35
CA LEU A 364 12.40 -6.09 -29.88
C LEU A 364 11.49 -7.24 -30.33
N GLY A 365 10.17 -7.12 -30.11
CA GLY A 365 9.17 -8.11 -30.53
C GLY A 365 8.76 -9.11 -29.45
N SER A 366 9.22 -8.96 -28.21
CA SER A 366 8.77 -9.78 -27.07
C SER A 366 7.36 -9.38 -26.63
N GLN A 367 6.60 -10.36 -26.11
CA GLN A 367 5.32 -10.09 -25.46
C GLN A 367 5.54 -9.77 -23.98
N THR A 368 4.82 -8.77 -23.45
CA THR A 368 4.78 -8.44 -22.02
C THR A 368 3.37 -8.63 -21.47
N GLY A 369 3.21 -8.70 -20.16
CA GLY A 369 1.88 -8.78 -19.55
C GLY A 369 1.19 -10.14 -19.67
N THR A 370 1.90 -11.17 -20.15
CA THR A 370 1.34 -12.47 -20.54
C THR A 370 1.21 -13.45 -19.38
N VAL A 371 1.81 -13.17 -18.23
CA VAL A 371 1.79 -14.12 -17.10
C VAL A 371 0.45 -14.05 -16.40
N GLU A 372 -0.19 -15.20 -16.20
CA GLU A 372 -1.43 -15.29 -15.43
C GLU A 372 -1.14 -15.11 -13.94
N LEU A 373 -2.07 -14.50 -13.19
CA LEU A 373 -1.91 -14.35 -11.75
C LEU A 373 -2.12 -15.69 -11.04
N ASP A 374 -1.11 -16.15 -10.31
CA ASP A 374 -1.31 -17.21 -9.32
C ASP A 374 -2.13 -16.69 -8.14
N ALA A 375 -2.81 -17.61 -7.45
CA ALA A 375 -3.45 -17.30 -6.19
C ALA A 375 -2.38 -16.98 -5.14
N PRO A 376 -2.46 -15.82 -4.45
CA PRO A 376 -1.62 -15.56 -3.29
C PRO A 376 -1.82 -16.65 -2.23
N LEU A 377 -0.81 -16.84 -1.38
CA LEU A 377 -0.92 -17.73 -0.24
C LEU A 377 -0.85 -16.91 1.03
N ILE A 378 -1.93 -16.85 1.81
CA ILE A 378 -1.83 -16.39 3.20
C ILE A 378 -0.88 -17.35 3.91
N THR A 379 0.22 -16.81 4.40
CA THR A 379 1.33 -17.54 5.01
C THR A 379 1.19 -17.56 6.53
N GLN A 380 0.52 -16.56 7.09
CA GLN A 380 0.27 -16.44 8.52
C GLN A 380 -0.89 -15.48 8.78
N VAL A 381 -1.67 -15.78 9.80
CA VAL A 381 -2.44 -14.75 10.52
C VAL A 381 -1.99 -14.78 11.97
N GLN A 382 -1.25 -13.76 12.37
CA GLN A 382 -0.77 -13.64 13.73
C GLN A 382 -1.70 -12.72 14.52
N THR A 383 -2.23 -13.23 15.62
CA THR A 383 -3.04 -12.43 16.54
C THR A 383 -2.19 -11.94 17.71
N THR A 384 -2.19 -10.63 17.94
CA THR A 384 -1.59 -10.01 19.13
C THR A 384 -2.55 -8.97 19.69
N ASN A 385 -2.88 -9.06 20.98
CA ASN A 385 -3.90 -8.21 21.62
C ASN A 385 -5.24 -8.16 20.87
N GLY A 386 -5.60 -9.27 20.22
CA GLY A 386 -6.82 -9.42 19.43
C GLY A 386 -6.78 -8.74 18.05
N ILE A 387 -5.66 -8.12 17.68
CA ILE A 387 -5.41 -7.58 16.34
C ILE A 387 -4.77 -8.65 15.49
N ASN A 388 -5.28 -8.83 14.28
CA ASN A 388 -4.74 -9.78 13.33
C ASN A 388 -3.73 -9.08 12.42
N SER A 389 -2.54 -9.65 12.28
CA SER A 389 -1.56 -9.34 11.24
C SER A 389 -1.61 -10.44 10.18
N ILE A 390 -1.96 -10.08 8.96
CA ILE A 390 -2.15 -11.00 7.83
C ILE A 390 -0.93 -10.90 6.94
N SER A 391 -0.13 -11.97 6.91
CA SER A 391 1.00 -12.12 5.99
C SER A 391 0.60 -13.00 4.82
N TRP A 392 1.09 -12.67 3.62
CA TRP A 392 0.92 -13.54 2.46
C TRP A 392 2.13 -13.51 1.54
N ARG A 393 2.38 -14.66 0.91
CA ARG A 393 3.30 -14.81 -0.20
C ARG A 393 2.68 -14.20 -1.46
N GLY A 394 3.41 -13.30 -2.11
CA GLY A 394 2.97 -12.65 -3.34
C GLY A 394 3.04 -13.57 -4.58
N THR A 395 2.59 -13.05 -5.71
CA THR A 395 2.61 -13.69 -7.03
C THR A 395 3.27 -12.79 -8.05
N ALA A 396 3.94 -13.39 -9.04
CA ALA A 396 4.38 -12.67 -10.23
C ALA A 396 3.19 -11.96 -10.90
N ALA A 397 3.47 -10.88 -11.63
CA ALA A 397 2.50 -10.01 -12.32
C ALA A 397 1.52 -9.21 -11.44
N ALA A 398 1.45 -9.43 -10.12
CA ALA A 398 0.65 -8.60 -9.23
C ALA A 398 1.23 -7.18 -9.11
N ALA A 399 0.34 -6.19 -9.05
CA ALA A 399 0.70 -4.81 -8.75
C ALA A 399 0.08 -4.32 -7.43
N THR A 400 -1.08 -4.84 -7.08
CA THR A 400 -1.74 -4.57 -5.81
C THR A 400 -2.36 -5.84 -5.25
N TYR A 401 -2.56 -5.85 -3.93
CA TYR A 401 -3.29 -6.88 -3.21
C TYR A 401 -4.45 -6.25 -2.45
N ARG A 402 -5.59 -6.92 -2.48
CA ARG A 402 -6.75 -6.60 -1.66
C ARG A 402 -6.90 -7.65 -0.56
N VAL A 403 -6.72 -7.23 0.69
CA VAL A 403 -6.94 -8.07 1.87
C VAL A 403 -8.40 -7.89 2.29
N GLU A 404 -9.13 -9.01 2.41
CA GLU A 404 -10.55 -8.99 2.73
C GLU A 404 -10.84 -9.88 3.95
N ARG A 405 -11.75 -9.41 4.79
CA ARG A 405 -12.27 -10.11 5.97
C ARG A 405 -13.72 -10.51 5.76
N SER A 406 -14.12 -11.66 6.27
CA SER A 406 -15.53 -12.07 6.43
C SER A 406 -15.79 -12.65 7.82
N ALA A 407 -16.96 -12.36 8.41
CA ALA A 407 -17.41 -12.98 9.66
C ALA A 407 -18.26 -14.25 9.43
N ASP A 408 -18.83 -14.41 8.23
CA ASP A 408 -19.76 -15.50 7.88
C ASP A 408 -19.31 -16.31 6.65
N GLY A 409 -18.20 -15.93 6.02
CA GLY A 409 -17.68 -16.51 4.78
C GLY A 409 -18.47 -16.11 3.52
N ALA A 410 -19.51 -15.29 3.65
CA ALA A 410 -20.38 -14.88 2.56
C ALA A 410 -20.21 -13.40 2.19
N ALA A 411 -20.22 -12.52 3.19
CA ALA A 411 -20.00 -11.08 3.00
C ALA A 411 -18.54 -10.72 3.29
N TRP A 412 -17.85 -10.19 2.28
CA TRP A 412 -16.45 -9.80 2.36
C TRP A 412 -16.31 -8.28 2.43
N THR A 413 -15.55 -7.80 3.41
CA THR A 413 -15.19 -6.40 3.61
C THR A 413 -13.70 -6.23 3.32
N THR A 414 -13.34 -5.25 2.51
CA THR A 414 -11.93 -4.88 2.30
C THR A 414 -11.34 -4.31 3.58
N VAL A 415 -10.28 -4.94 4.09
CA VAL A 415 -9.46 -4.44 5.20
C VAL A 415 -8.47 -3.42 4.66
N ALA A 416 -7.78 -3.77 3.57
CA ALA A 416 -6.86 -2.88 2.89
C ALA A 416 -6.74 -3.25 1.40
N GLU A 417 -6.42 -2.26 0.58
CA GLU A 417 -5.87 -2.46 -0.77
C GLU A 417 -4.50 -1.80 -0.80
N VAL A 418 -3.46 -2.60 -1.05
CA VAL A 418 -2.05 -2.23 -0.80
C VAL A 418 -1.17 -2.57 -2.01
N PRO A 419 -0.03 -1.89 -2.20
CA PRO A 419 0.89 -2.19 -3.30
C PRO A 419 1.54 -3.57 -3.14
N ALA A 420 2.21 -4.06 -4.19
CA ALA A 420 2.70 -5.44 -4.25
C ALA A 420 3.79 -5.80 -3.21
N GLU A 421 4.52 -4.81 -2.72
CA GLU A 421 5.50 -4.96 -1.62
C GLU A 421 4.86 -5.12 -0.23
N ALA A 422 3.59 -4.73 -0.08
CA ALA A 422 2.98 -4.64 1.23
C ALA A 422 2.53 -6.02 1.72
N SER A 423 3.28 -6.62 2.63
CA SER A 423 2.85 -7.73 3.49
C SER A 423 3.78 -7.78 4.70
N PRO A 424 3.27 -7.82 5.94
CA PRO A 424 1.87 -8.03 6.32
C PRO A 424 0.97 -6.79 6.25
N VAL A 425 -0.34 -7.00 6.41
CA VAL A 425 -1.35 -5.97 6.69
C VAL A 425 -2.01 -6.22 8.03
N LEU A 426 -2.20 -5.16 8.82
CA LEU A 426 -2.93 -5.22 10.08
C LEU A 426 -4.44 -5.06 9.86
N ASP A 427 -5.22 -5.96 10.43
CA ASP A 427 -6.64 -5.78 10.64
C ASP A 427 -6.93 -5.31 12.06
N LEU A 428 -7.14 -4.01 12.18
CA LEU A 428 -7.36 -3.29 13.43
C LEU A 428 -8.81 -3.35 13.94
N GLU A 429 -9.73 -3.96 13.18
CA GLU A 429 -11.18 -3.95 13.43
C GLU A 429 -11.79 -5.35 13.50
N ALA A 430 -10.97 -6.39 13.46
CA ALA A 430 -11.44 -7.76 13.54
C ALA A 430 -12.16 -8.03 14.87
N ALA A 431 -13.38 -8.58 14.79
CA ALA A 431 -14.17 -8.93 15.96
C ALA A 431 -14.65 -10.39 15.87
N GLY A 432 -14.40 -11.17 16.93
CA GLY A 432 -14.87 -12.55 17.00
C GLY A 432 -14.10 -13.50 16.07
N ASP A 433 -14.79 -14.56 15.63
CA ASP A 433 -14.25 -15.50 14.65
C ASP A 433 -14.32 -14.84 13.27
N VAL A 434 -13.21 -14.84 12.55
CA VAL A 434 -13.09 -14.16 11.26
C VAL A 434 -12.45 -15.08 10.22
N GLN A 435 -12.61 -14.75 8.95
CA GLN A 435 -11.99 -15.41 7.83
C GLN A 435 -11.30 -14.38 6.96
N TYR A 436 -10.12 -14.70 6.43
CA TYR A 436 -9.37 -13.85 5.52
C TYR A 436 -9.18 -14.50 4.17
N ARG A 437 -9.11 -13.66 3.15
CA ARG A 437 -8.58 -13.99 1.83
C ARG A 437 -7.80 -12.80 1.28
N VAL A 438 -6.85 -13.07 0.39
CA VAL A 438 -6.07 -12.04 -0.31
C VAL A 438 -6.27 -12.20 -1.80
N THR A 439 -6.62 -11.10 -2.47
CA THR A 439 -6.82 -11.06 -3.92
C THR A 439 -5.69 -10.26 -4.57
N ALA A 440 -4.89 -10.90 -5.41
CA ALA A 440 -3.93 -10.24 -6.29
C ALA A 440 -4.64 -9.56 -7.46
N LEU A 441 -4.13 -8.41 -7.88
CA LEU A 441 -4.66 -7.62 -8.99
C LEU A 441 -3.51 -7.19 -9.92
N LYS A 442 -3.74 -7.28 -11.23
CA LYS A 442 -2.82 -6.71 -12.24
C LYS A 442 -2.86 -5.18 -12.22
N PRO A 443 -1.82 -4.48 -12.73
CA PRO A 443 -1.76 -3.01 -12.75
C PRO A 443 -3.00 -2.31 -13.33
N ASP A 444 -3.64 -2.92 -14.33
CA ASP A 444 -4.82 -2.40 -15.03
C ASP A 444 -6.15 -3.01 -14.53
N SER A 445 -6.10 -3.80 -13.44
CA SER A 445 -7.23 -4.58 -12.92
C SER A 445 -7.89 -5.51 -13.96
N SER A 446 -7.19 -5.87 -15.04
CA SER A 446 -7.71 -6.76 -16.09
C SER A 446 -7.94 -8.19 -15.61
N ALA A 447 -7.16 -8.62 -14.62
CA ALA A 447 -7.23 -9.95 -14.03
C ALA A 447 -7.04 -9.87 -12.51
N SER A 448 -7.61 -10.85 -11.82
CA SER A 448 -7.48 -11.03 -10.38
C SER A 448 -7.39 -12.50 -10.02
N SER A 449 -6.64 -12.84 -8.99
CA SER A 449 -6.58 -14.20 -8.43
C SER A 449 -6.66 -14.15 -6.92
N THR A 450 -7.47 -15.02 -6.31
CA THR A 450 -7.80 -14.96 -4.89
C THR A 450 -7.26 -16.19 -4.17
N SER A 451 -6.65 -15.97 -3.00
CA SER A 451 -6.16 -17.03 -2.13
C SER A 451 -7.26 -17.95 -1.64
N ASP A 452 -6.87 -19.11 -1.11
CA ASP A 452 -7.73 -19.89 -0.23
C ASP A 452 -8.15 -19.07 0.99
N VAL A 453 -9.29 -19.42 1.56
CA VAL A 453 -9.82 -18.78 2.77
C VAL A 453 -9.12 -19.36 4.01
N VAL A 454 -8.59 -18.48 4.85
CA VAL A 454 -8.02 -18.84 6.16
C VAL A 454 -8.97 -18.41 7.25
N ALA A 455 -9.53 -19.38 7.98
CA ALA A 455 -10.37 -19.13 9.14
C ALA A 455 -9.50 -18.92 10.39
N VAL A 456 -9.82 -17.89 11.17
CA VAL A 456 -9.11 -17.48 12.38
C VAL A 456 -10.12 -17.34 13.50
N PRO A 457 -10.26 -18.37 14.36
CA PRO A 457 -11.08 -18.28 15.56
C PRO A 457 -10.62 -17.12 16.46
N ARG A 458 -11.52 -16.57 17.26
CA ARG A 458 -11.20 -15.46 18.17
C ARG A 458 -10.06 -15.86 19.12
N GLY A 459 -8.99 -15.08 19.13
CA GLY A 459 -7.83 -15.32 20.01
C GLY A 459 -6.95 -16.49 19.56
N ALA A 460 -7.07 -16.92 18.30
CA ALA A 460 -6.17 -17.87 17.68
C ALA A 460 -5.20 -17.19 16.72
N SER A 461 -4.05 -17.81 16.50
CA SER A 461 -3.14 -17.52 15.39
C SER A 461 -3.14 -18.71 14.43
N VAL A 462 -2.82 -18.45 13.16
CA VAL A 462 -2.74 -19.47 12.12
C VAL A 462 -1.39 -19.39 11.43
N LEU A 463 -0.70 -20.53 11.36
CA LEU A 463 0.47 -20.74 10.52
C LEU A 463 0.06 -21.50 9.26
N VAL A 464 0.52 -21.02 8.11
CA VAL A 464 0.42 -21.77 6.85
C VAL A 464 1.83 -22.04 6.33
N ASP A 465 2.18 -23.32 6.28
CA ASP A 465 3.42 -23.82 5.75
C ASP A 465 3.21 -24.31 4.31
N PRO A 466 3.81 -23.64 3.30
CA PRO A 466 3.74 -24.06 1.91
C PRO A 466 4.62 -25.27 1.58
N LEU A 467 5.45 -25.73 2.53
CA LEU A 467 6.38 -26.86 2.36
C LEU A 467 7.36 -26.70 1.19
N GLU A 468 7.76 -25.45 0.94
CA GLU A 468 8.86 -25.09 0.03
C GLU A 468 10.22 -25.46 0.65
N THR A 469 10.32 -25.43 1.97
CA THR A 469 11.44 -25.94 2.77
C THR A 469 10.88 -26.64 4.02
N LEU A 470 11.74 -27.32 4.78
CA LEU A 470 11.38 -27.89 6.09
C LEU A 470 11.70 -26.95 7.26
N GLY A 471 12.08 -25.69 6.98
CA GLY A 471 12.54 -24.74 7.99
C GLY A 471 11.46 -24.26 8.96
N LEU A 472 10.17 -24.38 8.61
CA LEU A 472 9.04 -24.05 9.48
C LEU A 472 8.62 -25.23 10.38
N ALA A 473 9.08 -26.44 10.08
CA ALA A 473 8.84 -27.60 10.92
C ALA A 473 9.80 -27.58 12.13
N GLU A 474 9.30 -27.95 13.31
CA GLU A 474 10.14 -28.20 14.48
C GLU A 474 11.07 -29.40 14.24
N SER A 475 10.57 -30.42 13.52
CA SER A 475 11.39 -31.53 13.05
C SER A 475 10.73 -32.25 11.87
N ALA A 476 11.56 -32.89 11.05
CA ALA A 476 11.13 -33.79 10.00
C ALA A 476 12.03 -35.04 10.01
N THR A 477 11.46 -36.21 9.74
CA THR A 477 12.18 -37.48 9.66
C THR A 477 11.66 -38.26 8.47
N GLY A 478 12.54 -38.81 7.64
CA GLY A 478 12.14 -39.62 6.48
C GLY A 478 11.47 -38.82 5.35
N VAL A 479 11.70 -37.50 5.30
CA VAL A 479 11.02 -36.57 4.39
C VAL A 479 12.06 -35.77 3.60
N ARG A 480 11.76 -35.54 2.33
CA ARG A 480 12.46 -34.57 1.47
C ARG A 480 11.47 -33.70 0.71
N VAL A 481 11.88 -32.49 0.34
CA VAL A 481 11.09 -31.59 -0.51
C VAL A 481 11.46 -31.84 -1.97
N THR A 482 10.48 -31.82 -2.86
CA THR A 482 10.66 -32.01 -4.31
C THR A 482 9.84 -31.00 -5.10
N ALA A 483 10.33 -30.62 -6.28
CA ALA A 483 9.62 -29.72 -7.16
C ALA A 483 8.43 -30.39 -7.85
N ALA A 484 7.32 -29.66 -7.95
CA ALA A 484 6.23 -29.90 -8.89
C ALA A 484 6.07 -28.64 -9.78
N PRO A 485 5.33 -28.70 -10.91
CA PRO A 485 5.28 -27.59 -11.87
C PRO A 485 4.81 -26.25 -11.30
N THR A 486 3.95 -26.27 -10.28
CA THR A 486 3.32 -25.05 -9.74
C THR A 486 3.66 -24.76 -8.28
N HIS A 487 4.37 -25.67 -7.59
CA HIS A 487 4.68 -25.60 -6.15
C HIS A 487 5.69 -26.69 -5.76
N ALA A 488 6.17 -26.66 -4.51
CA ALA A 488 6.93 -27.75 -3.90
C ALA A 488 6.05 -28.76 -3.16
N GLN A 489 6.54 -29.98 -2.98
CA GLN A 489 5.84 -31.05 -2.25
C GLN A 489 6.81 -31.79 -1.33
N ALA A 490 6.39 -32.03 -0.09
CA ALA A 490 7.06 -32.92 0.84
C ALA A 490 6.67 -34.38 0.56
N VAL A 491 7.67 -35.23 0.38
CA VAL A 491 7.52 -36.66 0.04
C VAL A 491 8.39 -37.52 0.93
N GLY A 492 8.04 -38.80 1.06
CA GLY A 492 8.86 -39.78 1.78
C GLY A 492 10.20 -40.05 1.08
N ASP A 493 11.27 -40.25 1.85
CA ASP A 493 12.62 -40.57 1.34
C ASP A 493 12.91 -42.08 1.23
N GLY A 494 11.90 -42.91 1.53
CA GLY A 494 11.97 -44.37 1.51
C GLY A 494 11.83 -45.01 2.90
N GLY A 495 11.97 -44.24 3.98
CA GLY A 495 11.64 -44.65 5.35
C GLY A 495 10.22 -44.28 5.78
N ASP A 496 9.87 -44.61 7.03
CA ASP A 496 8.70 -44.04 7.68
C ASP A 496 8.94 -42.53 7.83
N ALA A 497 7.93 -41.74 7.48
CA ALA A 497 8.05 -40.31 7.34
C ALA A 497 7.17 -39.59 8.37
N ALA A 498 7.68 -38.48 8.92
CA ALA A 498 6.91 -37.62 9.80
C ALA A 498 7.40 -36.17 9.73
N ILE A 499 6.46 -35.23 9.88
CA ILE A 499 6.74 -33.81 10.05
C ILE A 499 6.02 -33.34 11.32
N VAL A 500 6.71 -32.57 12.14
CA VAL A 500 6.22 -32.00 13.39
C VAL A 500 6.30 -30.48 13.32
N TRP A 501 5.21 -29.79 13.65
CA TRP A 501 5.19 -28.35 13.84
C TRP A 501 4.87 -28.01 15.29
N LYS A 502 5.48 -26.94 15.77
CA LYS A 502 5.20 -26.36 17.09
C LYS A 502 4.25 -25.18 16.94
N MET A 503 3.13 -25.22 17.63
CA MET A 503 2.14 -24.16 17.70
C MET A 503 1.44 -24.24 19.06
N SER A 504 1.64 -23.22 19.91
CA SER A 504 1.09 -23.21 21.27
C SER A 504 -0.43 -23.37 21.27
N GLY A 505 -0.93 -24.28 22.10
CA GLY A 505 -2.34 -24.61 22.19
C GLY A 505 -2.96 -24.95 20.83
N ALA A 506 -2.30 -25.79 20.03
CA ALA A 506 -2.81 -26.24 18.74
C ALA A 506 -4.22 -26.84 18.90
N THR A 507 -5.18 -26.30 18.15
CA THR A 507 -6.61 -26.68 18.22
C THR A 507 -7.07 -27.42 16.97
N SER A 508 -6.49 -27.11 15.81
CA SER A 508 -6.77 -27.79 14.55
C SER A 508 -5.57 -27.74 13.61
N ALA A 509 -5.51 -28.70 12.70
CA ALA A 509 -4.56 -28.72 11.61
C ALA A 509 -5.23 -29.26 10.34
N MET A 510 -4.96 -28.61 9.21
CA MET A 510 -5.40 -29.04 7.88
C MET A 510 -4.17 -29.30 7.00
N PHE A 511 -4.18 -30.42 6.29
CA PHE A 511 -3.13 -30.83 5.39
C PHE A 511 -3.68 -31.01 3.98
N LEU A 512 -2.94 -30.55 2.98
CA LEU A 512 -3.32 -30.70 1.57
C LEU A 512 -2.38 -31.67 0.88
N LEU A 513 -2.94 -32.75 0.34
CA LEU A 513 -2.22 -33.82 -0.34
C LEU A 513 -2.50 -33.77 -1.84
N ASP A 514 -1.45 -33.67 -2.66
CA ASP A 514 -1.56 -33.81 -4.11
C ASP A 514 -1.69 -35.28 -4.53
N ALA A 515 -1.18 -36.19 -3.69
CA ALA A 515 -1.36 -37.62 -3.82
C ALA A 515 -1.49 -38.26 -2.43
N GLY A 516 -2.35 -39.29 -2.36
CA GLY A 516 -2.68 -40.00 -1.13
C GLY A 516 -4.08 -39.70 -0.57
N THR A 517 -4.44 -40.47 0.45
CA THR A 517 -5.74 -40.40 1.13
C THR A 517 -5.58 -40.28 2.64
N ALA A 518 -6.65 -39.89 3.33
CA ALA A 518 -6.65 -39.74 4.79
C ALA A 518 -6.33 -41.06 5.54
N ASP A 519 -6.66 -42.22 4.96
CA ASP A 519 -6.42 -43.54 5.58
C ASP A 519 -4.94 -43.95 5.57
N GLU A 520 -4.09 -43.25 4.79
CA GLU A 520 -2.66 -43.54 4.62
C GLU A 520 -1.77 -42.68 5.52
N ILE A 521 -2.35 -41.72 6.22
CA ILE A 521 -1.64 -40.79 7.13
C ILE A 521 -2.19 -40.90 8.55
N ALA A 522 -1.34 -40.61 9.53
CA ALA A 522 -1.73 -40.46 10.93
C ALA A 522 -1.45 -39.03 11.39
N ILE A 523 -2.46 -38.38 11.96
CA ILE A 523 -2.32 -37.05 12.58
C ILE A 523 -2.42 -37.19 14.09
N SER A 524 -1.50 -36.56 14.81
CA SER A 524 -1.44 -36.61 16.28
C SER A 524 -0.98 -35.29 16.87
N SER A 525 -1.35 -35.00 18.12
CA SER A 525 -0.86 -33.85 18.88
C SER A 525 -0.13 -34.25 20.16
N SER A 526 0.69 -33.34 20.66
CA SER A 526 1.47 -33.54 21.90
C SER A 526 1.72 -32.22 22.63
N ALA A 527 1.72 -32.26 23.96
CA ALA A 527 2.16 -31.13 24.79
C ALA A 527 3.69 -31.12 24.98
N ASP A 528 4.30 -32.29 25.17
CA ASP A 528 5.71 -32.46 25.56
C ASP A 528 6.62 -32.96 24.43
N GLY A 529 6.06 -33.27 23.25
CA GLY A 529 6.77 -33.90 22.12
C GLY A 529 7.11 -35.38 22.32
N GLY A 530 6.89 -35.93 23.53
CA GLY A 530 7.17 -37.33 23.86
C GLY A 530 5.92 -38.21 23.81
N THR A 531 4.81 -37.72 24.35
CA THR A 531 3.53 -38.44 24.41
C THR A 531 2.59 -37.91 23.33
N TRP A 532 2.21 -38.77 22.38
CA TRP A 532 1.38 -38.40 21.24
C TRP A 532 -0.03 -38.99 21.34
N ALA A 533 -1.04 -38.16 21.12
CA ALA A 533 -2.43 -38.57 21.00
C ALA A 533 -2.88 -38.47 19.53
N GLU A 534 -3.33 -39.58 18.95
CA GLU A 534 -3.91 -39.56 17.60
C GLU A 534 -5.24 -38.79 17.59
N ALA A 535 -5.46 -38.04 16.51
CA ALA A 535 -6.65 -37.23 16.31
C ALA A 535 -7.60 -37.89 15.30
N ASP A 536 -8.91 -37.70 15.52
CA ASP A 536 -9.90 -38.00 14.50
C ASP A 536 -9.77 -36.99 13.36
N VAL A 537 -9.94 -37.46 12.12
CA VAL A 537 -9.75 -36.66 10.90
C VAL A 537 -10.99 -36.69 10.03
N ASP A 538 -11.29 -35.54 9.43
CA ASP A 538 -12.23 -35.42 8.32
C ASP A 538 -11.44 -35.19 7.03
N SER A 539 -11.98 -35.62 5.89
CA SER A 539 -11.35 -35.36 4.60
C SER A 539 -12.33 -34.93 3.52
N ALA A 540 -11.85 -34.12 2.58
CA ALA A 540 -12.58 -33.62 1.43
C ALA A 540 -11.66 -33.50 0.22
N VAL A 541 -12.22 -33.48 -0.99
CA VAL A 541 -11.47 -33.16 -2.20
C VAL A 541 -11.69 -31.70 -2.55
N VAL A 542 -10.61 -30.92 -2.63
CA VAL A 542 -10.61 -29.49 -2.98
C VAL A 542 -9.65 -29.29 -4.16
N ASP A 543 -10.17 -28.81 -5.28
CA ASP A 543 -9.41 -28.61 -6.53
C ASP A 543 -8.58 -29.82 -6.97
N GLY A 544 -9.17 -31.02 -6.82
CA GLY A 544 -8.52 -32.28 -7.19
C GLY A 544 -7.49 -32.81 -6.18
N ARG A 545 -7.24 -32.10 -5.08
CA ARG A 545 -6.33 -32.48 -3.99
C ARG A 545 -7.12 -32.98 -2.78
N THR A 546 -6.53 -33.89 -2.00
CA THR A 546 -7.14 -34.38 -0.76
C THR A 546 -6.80 -33.43 0.39
N SER A 547 -7.80 -32.74 0.92
CA SER A 547 -7.69 -31.97 2.17
C SER A 547 -8.04 -32.87 3.35
N VAL A 548 -7.18 -32.95 4.36
CA VAL A 548 -7.41 -33.71 5.60
C VAL A 548 -7.31 -32.78 6.81
N THR A 549 -8.37 -32.72 7.61
CA THR A 549 -8.48 -31.80 8.75
C THR A 549 -8.63 -32.57 10.05
N ALA A 550 -7.73 -32.33 11.00
CA ALA A 550 -7.84 -32.77 12.37
C ALA A 550 -8.34 -31.61 13.25
N SER A 551 -9.35 -31.86 14.07
CA SER A 551 -9.96 -30.87 14.97
C SER A 551 -9.92 -31.35 16.41
N GLY A 552 -9.97 -30.42 17.37
CA GLY A 552 -9.96 -30.76 18.79
C GLY A 552 -8.60 -31.26 19.28
N LEU A 553 -7.52 -30.81 18.62
CA LEU A 553 -6.15 -31.06 19.04
C LEU A 553 -5.90 -30.45 20.43
N ALA A 554 -4.93 -31.03 21.15
CA ALA A 554 -4.50 -30.55 22.46
C ALA A 554 -2.99 -30.67 22.60
N GLY A 555 -2.38 -29.62 23.19
CA GLY A 555 -0.93 -29.49 23.34
C GLY A 555 -0.36 -28.43 22.39
N ASP A 556 0.97 -28.44 22.24
CA ASP A 556 1.72 -27.39 21.55
C ASP A 556 2.39 -27.88 20.26
N ARG A 557 2.16 -29.15 19.89
CA ARG A 557 2.78 -29.79 18.73
C ARG A 557 1.76 -30.59 17.95
N VAL A 558 1.88 -30.53 16.62
CA VAL A 558 1.10 -31.34 15.68
C VAL A 558 2.06 -32.13 14.82
N ARG A 559 1.78 -33.42 14.65
CA ARG A 559 2.54 -34.34 13.80
C ARG A 559 1.65 -34.99 12.76
N ILE A 560 2.10 -34.98 11.52
CA ILE A 560 1.62 -35.86 10.46
C ILE A 560 2.67 -36.95 10.21
N ALA A 561 2.26 -38.20 10.02
CA ALA A 561 3.15 -39.31 9.72
C ALA A 561 2.55 -40.26 8.68
N TRP A 562 3.40 -40.89 7.87
CA TRP A 562 3.00 -41.92 6.91
C TRP A 562 4.06 -43.02 6.80
N PRO A 563 3.66 -44.27 6.50
CA PRO A 563 4.59 -45.40 6.47
C PRO A 563 5.51 -45.37 5.25
N ALA A 564 6.61 -46.10 5.34
CA ALA A 564 7.55 -46.30 4.26
C ALA A 564 6.88 -46.84 2.98
N GLY A 565 7.23 -46.25 1.83
CA GLY A 565 6.75 -46.67 0.51
C GLY A 565 5.38 -46.13 0.10
N SER A 566 4.76 -45.26 0.92
CA SER A 566 3.56 -44.53 0.52
C SER A 566 3.86 -43.47 -0.55
N ASP A 567 2.91 -43.20 -1.44
CA ASP A 567 2.98 -42.15 -2.46
C ASP A 567 2.36 -40.83 -1.96
N ILE A 568 2.51 -40.54 -0.66
CA ILE A 568 2.03 -39.29 -0.07
C ILE A 568 2.85 -38.13 -0.61
N ARG A 569 2.15 -37.11 -1.12
CA ARG A 569 2.72 -35.83 -1.58
C ARG A 569 2.00 -34.70 -0.87
N LEU A 570 2.63 -34.13 0.15
CA LEU A 570 2.05 -33.09 0.99
C LEU A 570 2.50 -31.71 0.48
N SER A 571 1.57 -30.85 0.08
CA SER A 571 1.87 -29.50 -0.43
C SER A 571 1.47 -28.37 0.50
N ARG A 572 0.74 -28.64 1.57
CA ARG A 572 0.43 -27.60 2.57
C ARG A 572 0.13 -28.17 3.95
N ALA A 573 0.57 -27.45 4.98
CA ALA A 573 0.04 -27.55 6.33
C ALA A 573 -0.54 -26.20 6.78
N THR A 574 -1.73 -26.21 7.38
CA THR A 574 -2.35 -25.03 8.01
C THR A 574 -2.66 -25.40 9.43
N ILE A 575 -2.03 -24.73 10.39
CA ILE A 575 -2.07 -25.07 11.81
C ILE A 575 -2.64 -23.89 12.57
N THR A 576 -3.70 -24.13 13.32
CA THR A 576 -4.35 -23.12 14.16
C THR A 576 -4.05 -23.43 15.62
N GLY A 577 -3.54 -22.43 16.34
CA GLY A 577 -3.28 -22.53 17.77
C GLY A 577 -3.70 -21.26 18.51
N THR A 578 -3.49 -21.26 19.82
CA THR A 578 -3.77 -20.08 20.65
C THR A 578 -2.83 -18.94 20.25
N ALA A 579 -3.37 -17.73 20.20
CA ALA A 579 -2.58 -16.53 19.99
C ALA A 579 -1.58 -16.31 21.13
N ASP A 580 -0.38 -15.84 20.79
CA ASP A 580 0.57 -15.38 21.79
C ASP A 580 0.00 -14.19 22.55
N ARG A 581 0.16 -14.20 23.88
CA ARG A 581 -0.34 -13.13 24.75
C ARG A 581 0.80 -12.18 25.06
N ALA A 582 0.63 -10.92 24.71
CA ALA A 582 1.60 -9.88 25.07
C ALA A 582 1.64 -9.76 26.60
N ALA A 583 2.80 -10.05 27.16
CA ALA A 583 3.09 -10.00 28.58
C ALA A 583 3.59 -8.62 29.00
N LEU A 584 4.42 -8.01 28.14
CA LEU A 584 5.03 -6.70 28.31
C LEU A 584 5.22 -6.08 26.92
N VAL A 585 4.86 -4.82 26.76
CA VAL A 585 5.25 -4.00 25.60
C VAL A 585 6.10 -2.86 26.15
N ASP A 586 7.32 -2.72 25.63
CA ASP A 586 8.27 -1.69 25.98
C ASP A 586 8.57 -0.87 24.72
N ASP A 587 8.06 0.36 24.69
CA ASP A 587 8.30 1.31 23.58
C ASP A 587 9.76 1.78 23.51
N LEU A 588 10.58 1.45 24.53
CA LEU A 588 11.98 1.86 24.66
C LEU A 588 12.19 3.38 24.53
N ASP A 589 11.22 4.15 25.01
CA ASP A 589 11.32 5.60 25.18
C ASP A 589 11.99 5.99 26.51
N ASP A 590 12.07 5.05 27.45
CA ASP A 590 12.92 5.07 28.64
C ASP A 590 13.39 3.65 29.04
N PHE A 591 14.08 3.51 30.18
CA PHE A 591 14.56 2.22 30.69
C PHE A 591 13.72 1.67 31.87
N SER A 592 12.56 2.25 32.15
CA SER A 592 11.76 1.95 33.35
C SER A 592 11.17 0.54 33.37
N LEU A 593 10.99 -0.07 32.18
CA LEU A 593 10.50 -1.43 32.01
C LEU A 593 11.62 -2.48 31.91
N THR A 594 12.88 -2.04 31.86
CA THR A 594 14.03 -2.96 31.91
C THR A 594 14.30 -3.41 33.35
N ALA A 595 14.52 -4.71 33.55
CA ALA A 595 14.94 -5.27 34.83
C ALA A 595 16.39 -4.91 35.16
N GLU A 596 17.25 -4.89 34.14
CA GLU A 596 18.66 -4.49 34.23
C GLU A 596 19.12 -3.93 32.88
N HIS A 597 20.03 -2.96 32.91
CA HIS A 597 20.80 -2.55 31.75
C HIS A 597 22.26 -2.30 32.11
N THR A 598 23.17 -2.58 31.19
CA THR A 598 24.62 -2.42 31.37
C THR A 598 25.25 -1.67 30.19
N GLY A 599 26.46 -1.12 30.40
CA GLY A 599 27.17 -0.34 29.38
C GLY A 599 26.71 1.12 29.32
N SER A 600 27.21 1.86 28.32
CA SER A 600 26.85 3.27 28.09
C SER A 600 25.73 3.34 27.06
N LEU A 601 24.48 3.47 27.52
CA LEU A 601 23.28 3.51 26.68
C LEU A 601 22.53 4.84 26.83
N SER A 602 21.89 5.27 25.74
CA SER A 602 20.90 6.36 25.75
C SER A 602 19.71 6.02 24.85
N ILE A 603 18.60 6.73 25.06
CA ILE A 603 17.43 6.69 24.18
C ILE A 603 17.54 7.78 23.13
N ASP A 604 17.38 7.41 21.86
CA ASP A 604 17.35 8.29 20.70
C ASP A 604 15.90 8.39 20.18
N GLY A 605 15.37 9.62 20.16
CA GLY A 605 14.07 9.95 19.58
C GLY A 605 14.15 10.87 18.36
N GLY A 606 15.34 11.07 17.79
CA GLY A 606 15.55 11.92 16.62
C GLY A 606 15.03 11.28 15.33
N ASN A 607 14.66 12.10 14.34
CA ASN A 607 14.29 11.68 12.98
C ASN A 607 13.30 10.49 12.89
N PRO A 608 12.21 10.42 13.67
CA PRO A 608 11.33 9.24 13.73
C PRO A 608 10.80 8.79 12.37
N ALA A 609 10.63 9.72 11.41
CA ALA A 609 10.24 9.39 10.04
C ALA A 609 11.22 8.46 9.31
N GLN A 610 12.52 8.50 9.65
CA GLN A 610 13.52 7.56 9.12
C GLN A 610 13.47 6.19 9.78
N PHE A 611 12.79 6.08 10.92
CA PHE A 611 12.70 4.86 11.74
C PHE A 611 11.25 4.35 11.80
N GLY A 612 10.50 4.47 10.71
CA GLY A 612 9.12 3.96 10.64
C GLY A 612 8.17 4.59 11.67
N GLY A 613 8.45 5.83 12.09
CA GLY A 613 7.68 6.54 13.12
C GLY A 613 8.10 6.22 14.56
N ASP A 614 9.09 5.35 14.76
CA ASP A 614 9.62 5.02 16.09
C ASP A 614 10.19 6.29 16.76
N THR A 615 9.78 6.58 17.99
CA THR A 615 10.18 7.77 18.75
C THR A 615 11.13 7.47 19.90
N GLY A 616 11.48 6.20 20.14
CA GLY A 616 12.28 5.76 21.28
C GLY A 616 13.11 4.53 20.93
N ARG A 617 14.42 4.72 20.77
CA ARG A 617 15.34 3.62 20.46
C ARG A 617 16.54 3.62 21.38
N ALA A 618 16.85 2.47 21.97
CA ALA A 618 18.07 2.29 22.74
C ALA A 618 19.28 2.15 21.81
N LYS A 619 20.31 2.97 22.04
CA LYS A 619 21.59 2.91 21.32
C LYS A 619 22.77 2.97 22.28
N ARG A 620 23.94 2.52 21.83
CA ARG A 620 25.17 2.72 22.61
C ARG A 620 25.78 4.10 22.33
N ASP A 621 26.40 4.64 23.37
CA ASP A 621 27.17 5.88 23.32
C ASP A 621 28.69 5.63 23.33
N SER A 622 29.10 4.36 23.50
CA SER A 622 30.49 3.92 23.35
C SER A 622 30.56 2.55 22.65
N ALA A 623 31.76 2.19 22.19
CA ALA A 623 32.01 0.90 21.56
C ALA A 623 32.04 -0.27 22.58
N ASP A 624 31.94 0.01 23.87
CA ASP A 624 31.94 -1.02 24.92
C ASP A 624 30.69 -1.91 24.80
N PRO A 625 30.76 -3.19 25.23
CA PRO A 625 29.60 -4.04 25.33
C PRO A 625 28.51 -3.43 26.22
N ALA A 626 27.26 -3.61 25.82
CA ALA A 626 26.09 -3.14 26.52
C ALA A 626 24.97 -4.17 26.42
N SER A 627 24.00 -4.12 27.34
CA SER A 627 22.87 -5.05 27.33
C SER A 627 21.62 -4.45 27.97
N LEU A 628 20.47 -4.94 27.55
CA LEU A 628 19.16 -4.72 28.14
C LEU A 628 18.57 -6.06 28.57
N VAL A 629 17.98 -6.12 29.76
CA VAL A 629 17.34 -7.34 30.31
C VAL A 629 15.91 -7.02 30.71
N TRP A 630 15.00 -7.87 30.31
CA TRP A 630 13.60 -7.88 30.74
C TRP A 630 13.29 -9.18 31.46
N THR A 631 12.26 -9.16 32.32
CA THR A 631 11.83 -10.33 33.08
C THR A 631 10.32 -10.47 33.07
N TYR A 632 9.88 -11.73 32.96
CA TYR A 632 8.49 -12.14 33.07
C TYR A 632 8.44 -13.64 33.35
N ASP A 633 7.41 -14.12 34.04
CA ASP A 633 7.27 -15.56 34.33
C ASP A 633 6.91 -16.34 33.05
N ASP A 634 7.74 -17.32 32.65
CA ASP A 634 7.57 -18.19 31.48
C ASP A 634 7.44 -17.40 30.17
N ILE A 635 8.49 -16.65 29.80
CA ILE A 635 8.59 -15.99 28.50
C ILE A 635 8.56 -17.06 27.41
N SER A 636 7.49 -17.07 26.59
CA SER A 636 7.31 -17.98 25.45
C SER A 636 7.82 -17.41 24.14
N GLY A 637 8.11 -16.10 24.09
CA GLY A 637 8.60 -15.43 22.89
C GLY A 637 8.85 -13.95 23.10
N ALA A 638 9.39 -13.30 22.07
CA ALA A 638 9.51 -11.86 22.02
C ALA A 638 9.60 -11.35 20.56
N ASP A 639 9.18 -10.12 20.32
CA ASP A 639 9.44 -9.38 19.07
C ASP A 639 10.16 -8.07 19.38
N PHE A 640 11.15 -7.69 18.58
CA PHE A 640 11.72 -6.33 18.64
C PHE A 640 12.23 -5.87 17.29
N THR A 641 12.38 -4.55 17.14
CA THR A 641 12.98 -3.95 15.94
C THR A 641 14.42 -3.53 16.21
N ALA A 642 15.31 -3.67 15.23
CA ALA A 642 16.62 -3.02 15.25
C ALA A 642 16.89 -2.28 13.93
N TRP A 643 17.49 -1.10 14.05
CA TRP A 643 17.77 -0.21 12.94
C TRP A 643 19.27 -0.05 12.73
N TYR A 644 19.74 -0.31 11.52
CA TYR A 644 21.16 -0.31 11.17
C TYR A 644 21.49 0.80 10.18
N TRP A 645 22.62 1.47 10.35
CA TRP A 645 23.07 2.43 9.34
C TRP A 645 23.36 1.73 8.00
N PRO A 646 22.96 2.31 6.85
CA PRO A 646 23.06 1.64 5.54
C PRO A 646 24.47 1.15 5.17
N ASP A 647 25.49 1.93 5.51
CA ASP A 647 26.89 1.70 5.11
C ASP A 647 27.73 1.03 6.20
N GLN A 648 27.10 0.41 7.19
CA GLN A 648 27.80 -0.34 8.24
C GLN A 648 27.51 -1.84 8.13
N PRO A 649 28.47 -2.71 8.47
CA PRO A 649 28.20 -4.12 8.64
C PRO A 649 27.02 -4.32 9.59
N VAL A 650 26.16 -5.29 9.29
CA VAL A 650 25.07 -5.68 10.21
C VAL A 650 25.72 -6.32 11.43
N ILE A 651 25.92 -5.52 12.49
CA ILE A 651 26.50 -5.96 13.75
C ILE A 651 25.53 -6.95 14.40
N PRO A 652 25.91 -8.22 14.61
CA PRO A 652 25.01 -9.20 15.20
C PRO A 652 24.55 -8.75 16.59
N ILE A 653 23.24 -8.66 16.80
CA ILE A 653 22.64 -8.51 18.12
C ILE A 653 22.59 -9.91 18.75
N ALA A 654 23.18 -10.06 19.93
CA ALA A 654 23.08 -11.29 20.70
C ALA A 654 21.78 -11.28 21.50
N VAL A 655 21.04 -12.40 21.43
CA VAL A 655 19.86 -12.62 22.26
C VAL A 655 20.09 -13.84 23.13
N ALA A 656 19.75 -13.74 24.41
CA ALA A 656 19.92 -14.84 25.35
C ALA A 656 18.72 -14.94 26.31
N GLY A 657 18.39 -16.16 26.70
CA GLY A 657 17.38 -16.48 27.70
C GLY A 657 18.00 -17.07 28.96
N SER A 658 17.35 -16.87 30.11
CA SER A 658 17.73 -17.49 31.37
C SER A 658 16.49 -17.81 32.21
N ALA A 659 16.53 -18.92 32.95
CA ALA A 659 15.52 -19.26 33.95
C ALA A 659 15.73 -18.50 35.28
N ASP A 660 16.95 -18.04 35.57
CA ASP A 660 17.30 -17.50 36.89
C ASP A 660 18.04 -16.15 36.85
N GLY A 661 18.31 -15.63 35.65
CA GLY A 661 19.03 -14.38 35.43
C GLY A 661 20.56 -14.51 35.54
N THR A 662 21.08 -15.71 35.82
CA THR A 662 22.51 -15.96 36.04
C THR A 662 23.13 -16.90 35.01
N GLU A 663 22.43 -17.98 34.64
CA GLU A 663 22.85 -18.90 33.58
C GLU A 663 22.15 -18.56 32.27
N TRP A 664 22.91 -18.15 31.26
CA TRP A 664 22.38 -17.66 29.99
C TRP A 664 22.59 -18.66 28.86
N THR A 665 21.54 -18.89 28.08
CA THR A 665 21.58 -19.68 26.85
C THR A 665 21.32 -18.76 25.66
N THR A 666 22.16 -18.83 24.63
CA THR A 666 21.95 -18.09 23.37
C THR A 666 20.66 -18.54 22.70
N LEU A 667 19.85 -17.58 22.28
CA LEU A 667 18.62 -17.79 21.53
C LEU A 667 18.81 -17.36 20.08
N ALA A 668 18.19 -18.08 19.15
CA ALA A 668 18.23 -17.78 17.72
C ALA A 668 16.88 -17.17 17.28
N PRO A 669 16.76 -15.83 17.21
CA PRO A 669 15.57 -15.20 16.68
C PRO A 669 15.45 -15.46 15.17
N GLN A 670 14.21 -15.54 14.67
CA GLN A 670 13.91 -15.29 13.27
C GLN A 670 14.13 -13.81 13.00
N VAL A 671 14.85 -13.48 11.94
CA VAL A 671 15.16 -12.08 11.60
C VAL A 671 14.66 -11.83 10.18
N THR A 672 13.88 -10.77 10.01
CA THR A 672 13.34 -10.35 8.71
C THR A 672 13.60 -8.86 8.50
N GLY A 673 13.70 -8.40 7.25
CA GLY A 673 13.96 -7.00 6.90
C GLY A 673 15.31 -6.80 6.21
N GLY A 674 15.83 -5.56 6.24
CA GLY A 674 17.11 -5.18 5.62
C GLY A 674 17.06 -4.05 4.60
N ALA A 675 15.89 -3.43 4.37
CA ALA A 675 15.72 -2.36 3.38
C ALA A 675 15.64 -0.95 4.01
N GLY A 676 15.96 0.07 3.21
CA GLY A 676 15.79 1.49 3.55
C GLY A 676 17.03 2.22 4.06
N ASN A 677 16.93 3.55 4.11
CA ASN A 677 17.93 4.41 4.74
C ASN A 677 17.69 4.36 6.26
N TRP A 678 18.64 3.79 7.00
CA TRP A 678 18.42 2.99 8.22
C TRP A 678 17.66 1.68 7.95
N LYS A 679 18.41 0.60 7.79
CA LYS A 679 17.89 -0.75 7.51
C LYS A 679 17.13 -1.27 8.73
N ARG A 680 15.83 -1.45 8.59
CA ARG A 680 14.97 -2.06 9.61
C ARG A 680 15.13 -3.57 9.59
N TYR A 681 15.36 -4.17 10.74
CA TYR A 681 15.28 -5.60 10.97
C TYR A 681 14.29 -5.89 12.10
N ASP A 682 13.33 -6.77 11.84
CA ASP A 682 12.37 -7.27 12.82
C ASP A 682 12.85 -8.65 13.31
N TYR A 683 13.05 -8.76 14.61
CA TYR A 683 13.49 -9.96 15.32
C TYR A 683 12.29 -10.61 16.00
N SER A 684 12.12 -11.92 15.85
CA SER A 684 11.02 -12.68 16.42
C SER A 684 11.47 -14.00 17.05
N LEU A 685 11.08 -14.24 18.29
CA LEU A 685 11.32 -15.46 19.05
C LEU A 685 9.98 -16.08 19.41
N ARG A 686 9.83 -17.39 19.20
CA ARG A 686 8.63 -18.13 19.55
C ARG A 686 8.99 -19.49 20.13
N GLY A 687 8.06 -20.04 20.92
CA GLY A 687 8.20 -21.38 21.48
C GLY A 687 9.37 -21.53 22.46
N LEU A 688 9.77 -20.46 23.14
CA LEU A 688 10.77 -20.51 24.21
C LEU A 688 10.24 -21.33 25.40
N GLU A 689 11.13 -22.03 26.09
CA GLU A 689 10.82 -22.86 27.26
C GLU A 689 11.84 -22.59 28.37
N GLY A 690 11.37 -22.44 29.61
CA GLY A 690 12.25 -22.23 30.77
C GLY A 690 13.03 -20.91 30.73
N VAL A 691 12.43 -19.86 30.16
CA VAL A 691 13.00 -18.52 30.09
C VAL A 691 12.16 -17.58 30.94
N ASP A 692 12.73 -17.03 32.01
CA ASP A 692 12.10 -15.99 32.85
C ASP A 692 12.79 -14.62 32.69
N PHE A 693 13.95 -14.60 32.01
CA PHE A 693 14.75 -13.42 31.71
C PHE A 693 15.17 -13.44 30.25
N LEU A 694 14.87 -12.38 29.52
CA LEU A 694 15.33 -12.15 28.16
C LEU A 694 16.38 -11.05 28.16
N LYS A 695 17.52 -11.28 27.52
CA LYS A 695 18.60 -10.32 27.36
C LYS A 695 18.90 -10.07 25.90
N ILE A 696 19.03 -8.81 25.55
CA ILE A 696 19.52 -8.36 24.25
C ILE A 696 20.82 -7.59 24.48
N SER A 697 21.88 -7.95 23.74
CA SER A 697 23.23 -7.43 23.97
C SER A 697 24.02 -7.16 22.69
N TRP A 698 24.93 -6.20 22.78
CA TRP A 698 25.93 -5.87 21.76
C TRP A 698 27.29 -6.51 22.15
N ASP A 699 27.42 -7.82 21.99
CA ASP A 699 28.51 -8.63 22.59
C ASP A 699 29.83 -8.71 21.78
N GLY A 700 29.98 -7.99 20.67
CA GLY A 700 31.16 -8.11 19.80
C GLY A 700 31.34 -6.97 18.78
N ALA A 701 30.99 -5.74 19.15
CA ALA A 701 30.78 -4.68 18.18
C ALA A 701 32.07 -4.15 17.49
N GLU A 702 32.26 -4.57 16.23
CA GLU A 702 32.93 -3.76 15.21
C GLU A 702 31.92 -2.74 14.64
N GLY A 703 32.36 -1.55 14.23
CA GLY A 703 31.49 -0.48 13.72
C GLY A 703 31.17 0.64 14.71
N GLU A 704 30.36 1.60 14.28
CA GLU A 704 30.02 2.80 15.07
C GLU A 704 29.12 2.48 16.29
N PRO A 705 29.27 3.18 17.43
CA PRO A 705 28.60 2.81 18.69
C PRO A 705 27.08 3.00 18.64
N TRP A 706 26.60 3.95 17.85
CA TRP A 706 25.18 4.30 17.76
C TRP A 706 24.37 3.40 16.82
N THR A 707 24.99 2.38 16.21
CA THR A 707 24.33 1.35 15.39
C THR A 707 24.65 -0.04 15.94
N PRO A 708 23.72 -1.02 15.84
CA PRO A 708 22.29 -0.83 15.61
C PRO A 708 21.58 -0.14 16.78
N GLN A 709 20.45 0.51 16.51
CA GLN A 709 19.52 1.03 17.52
C GLN A 709 18.35 0.06 17.72
N ILE A 710 18.06 -0.34 18.96
CA ILE A 710 16.95 -1.25 19.29
C ILE A 710 15.70 -0.42 19.56
N GLY A 711 14.63 -0.64 18.78
CA GLY A 711 13.31 -0.05 18.97
C GLY A 711 12.38 -0.94 19.80
N GLN A 712 11.07 -0.65 19.77
CA GLN A 712 10.04 -1.32 20.59
C GLN A 712 10.24 -2.85 20.73
N LEU A 713 10.09 -3.35 21.96
CA LEU A 713 10.09 -4.78 22.32
C LEU A 713 8.69 -5.20 22.80
N THR A 714 8.22 -6.36 22.36
CA THR A 714 7.07 -7.07 22.96
C THR A 714 7.53 -8.43 23.49
N LEU A 715 7.24 -8.74 24.74
CA LEU A 715 7.40 -10.09 25.31
C LEU A 715 6.07 -10.84 25.26
N PHE A 716 6.14 -12.15 25.04
CA PHE A 716 4.97 -13.04 25.09
C PHE A 716 5.12 -14.06 26.23
N SER A 717 4.00 -14.39 26.89
CA SER A 717 3.97 -15.43 27.93
C SER A 717 2.57 -16.07 28.04
N PRO A 718 2.45 -17.39 28.23
CA PRO A 718 1.18 -18.03 28.55
C PRO A 718 0.64 -17.62 29.93
N ASN A 719 1.49 -17.09 30.82
CA ASN A 719 1.08 -16.59 32.13
C ASN A 719 0.56 -15.15 32.09
N ALA A 720 0.62 -14.49 30.93
CA ALA A 720 0.09 -13.15 30.76
C ALA A 720 -1.44 -13.13 31.04
N PRO A 721 -1.96 -12.03 31.64
CA PRO A 721 -3.39 -11.85 31.84
C PRO A 721 -4.17 -12.00 30.54
N GLU A 722 -5.43 -12.42 30.64
CA GLU A 722 -6.34 -12.35 29.49
C GLU A 722 -6.48 -10.90 29.04
N PRO A 723 -6.30 -10.58 27.75
CA PRO A 723 -6.41 -9.21 27.30
C PRO A 723 -7.84 -8.69 27.45
N SER A 724 -7.97 -7.43 27.82
CA SER A 724 -9.25 -6.72 27.96
C SER A 724 -9.26 -5.46 27.10
N ALA A 725 -10.37 -4.72 27.04
CA ALA A 725 -10.36 -3.42 26.36
C ALA A 725 -9.31 -2.49 27.01
N PRO A 726 -8.71 -1.54 26.26
CA PRO A 726 -7.62 -0.70 26.78
C PRO A 726 -7.99 0.00 28.10
N GLY A 727 -7.01 0.20 28.98
CA GLY A 727 -7.21 0.87 30.26
C GLY A 727 -7.49 2.37 30.12
N PRO A 728 -7.95 3.04 31.21
CA PRO A 728 -8.13 4.49 31.22
C PRO A 728 -6.79 5.22 31.06
N PHE A 729 -6.82 6.35 30.35
CA PHE A 729 -5.66 7.21 30.11
C PHE A 729 -6.10 8.67 29.92
N GLU A 730 -5.16 9.62 29.94
CA GLU A 730 -5.46 11.05 30.01
C GLU A 730 -4.76 11.88 28.93
N LEU A 731 -5.46 12.89 28.39
CA LEU A 731 -4.87 13.91 27.51
C LEU A 731 -3.96 14.84 28.32
N THR A 732 -2.76 15.14 27.84
CA THR A 732 -1.75 15.90 28.61
C THR A 732 -1.39 17.26 27.99
N SER A 733 -1.19 17.34 26.68
CA SER A 733 -0.84 18.59 26.00
C SER A 733 -1.44 18.64 24.60
N PRO A 734 -1.92 19.80 24.11
CA PRO A 734 -2.14 21.02 24.89
C PRO A 734 -3.21 20.80 25.97
N ALA A 735 -3.12 21.56 27.06
CA ALA A 735 -4.15 21.52 28.09
C ALA A 735 -5.50 21.96 27.52
N ASP A 736 -6.61 21.42 28.04
CA ASP A 736 -7.96 21.80 27.62
C ASP A 736 -8.18 23.33 27.77
N GLY A 737 -8.62 23.96 26.68
CA GLY A 737 -8.79 25.40 26.54
C GLY A 737 -7.51 26.19 26.25
N ALA A 738 -6.41 25.55 25.85
CA ALA A 738 -5.18 26.25 25.47
C ALA A 738 -5.41 27.21 24.30
N THR A 739 -4.72 28.35 24.31
CA THR A 739 -4.90 29.40 23.29
C THR A 739 -3.57 29.86 22.73
N GLY A 740 -3.62 30.46 21.54
CA GLY A 740 -2.44 31.03 20.89
C GLY A 740 -1.48 29.99 20.33
N LEU A 741 -1.97 28.78 20.02
CA LEU A 741 -1.19 27.79 19.31
C LEU A 741 -0.99 28.26 17.86
N THR A 742 0.18 28.01 17.30
CA THR A 742 0.50 28.36 15.92
C THR A 742 0.89 27.10 15.17
N ALA A 743 0.62 27.06 13.86
CA ALA A 743 0.96 25.93 12.99
C ALA A 743 0.33 24.59 13.45
N SER A 744 1.08 23.51 13.26
CA SER A 744 0.77 22.08 13.46
C SER A 744 1.03 21.64 14.91
N PRO A 745 0.08 21.77 15.86
CA PRO A 745 0.35 21.50 17.27
C PRO A 745 0.67 20.03 17.53
N LYS A 746 1.62 19.77 18.44
CA LYS A 746 1.87 18.43 18.99
C LYS A 746 0.90 18.15 20.13
N LEU A 747 0.10 17.12 19.94
CA LEU A 747 -0.84 16.53 20.88
C LEU A 747 -0.16 15.38 21.63
N THR A 748 -0.35 15.25 22.95
CA THR A 748 0.23 14.19 23.79
C THR A 748 -0.77 13.69 24.82
N TRP A 749 -0.64 12.43 25.22
CA TRP A 749 -1.47 11.77 26.25
C TRP A 749 -0.63 10.79 27.07
N THR A 750 -1.21 10.16 28.11
CA THR A 750 -0.56 9.06 28.84
C THR A 750 -0.83 7.72 28.15
N THR A 751 0.06 6.75 28.25
CA THR A 751 -0.18 5.39 27.71
C THR A 751 -1.36 4.69 28.41
N ALA A 752 -2.23 4.05 27.65
CA ALA A 752 -3.28 3.15 28.12
C ALA A 752 -2.74 1.72 28.22
N THR A 753 -3.01 1.02 29.32
CA THR A 753 -2.69 -0.41 29.45
C THR A 753 -3.44 -1.22 28.39
N ASP A 754 -2.82 -2.27 27.84
CA ASP A 754 -3.39 -3.14 26.79
C ASP A 754 -3.76 -2.42 25.47
N ALA A 755 -3.44 -1.13 25.31
CA ALA A 755 -3.62 -0.45 24.03
C ALA A 755 -2.66 -1.03 23.00
N ALA A 756 -3.19 -1.41 21.84
CA ALA A 756 -2.37 -1.84 20.72
C ALA A 756 -2.08 -0.66 19.76
N TYR A 757 -3.00 0.30 19.66
CA TYR A 757 -2.79 1.57 18.95
C TYR A 757 -3.75 2.65 19.44
N TYR A 758 -3.50 3.89 19.03
CA TYR A 758 -4.36 5.05 19.23
C TYR A 758 -4.83 5.62 17.89
N LYS A 759 -6.00 6.27 17.88
CA LYS A 759 -6.40 7.21 16.81
C LYS A 759 -6.70 8.57 17.42
N VAL A 760 -6.23 9.61 16.76
CA VAL A 760 -6.52 11.01 17.08
C VAL A 760 -7.56 11.52 16.10
N THR A 761 -8.58 12.21 16.62
CA THR A 761 -9.61 12.88 15.81
C THR A 761 -9.59 14.36 16.18
N VAL A 762 -9.55 15.24 15.19
CA VAL A 762 -9.56 16.71 15.34
C VAL A 762 -10.72 17.26 14.53
N GLY A 763 -11.53 18.13 15.13
CA GLY A 763 -12.70 18.77 14.50
C GLY A 763 -12.83 20.24 14.87
N THR A 764 -13.74 20.95 14.21
CA THR A 764 -14.04 22.37 14.50
C THR A 764 -15.14 22.57 15.54
N ASP A 765 -15.84 21.49 15.91
CA ASP A 765 -16.89 21.44 16.94
C ASP A 765 -16.60 20.39 18.01
N ALA A 766 -17.25 20.53 19.18
CA ALA A 766 -17.00 19.69 20.35
C ALA A 766 -17.54 18.26 20.20
N GLU A 767 -18.49 18.05 19.30
CA GLU A 767 -19.07 16.76 18.96
C GLU A 767 -18.21 15.99 17.94
N LEU A 768 -17.23 16.65 17.31
CA LEU A 768 -16.35 16.15 16.24
C LEU A 768 -17.12 15.72 14.98
N ASP A 769 -18.22 16.42 14.69
CA ASP A 769 -19.03 16.18 13.48
C ASP A 769 -18.40 16.85 12.23
N ASP A 770 -17.75 18.00 12.39
CA ASP A 770 -16.99 18.72 11.36
C ASP A 770 -15.50 18.38 11.48
N LEU A 771 -15.14 17.25 10.87
CA LEU A 771 -13.80 16.67 10.94
C LEU A 771 -12.77 17.49 10.15
N VAL A 772 -11.69 17.87 10.83
CA VAL A 772 -10.51 18.50 10.23
C VAL A 772 -9.50 17.42 9.84
N GLU A 773 -9.23 16.49 10.77
CA GLU A 773 -8.26 15.43 10.57
C GLU A 773 -8.58 14.21 11.45
N GLN A 774 -8.29 13.02 10.93
CA GLN A 774 -8.24 11.79 11.72
C GLN A 774 -6.96 11.05 11.39
N SER A 775 -6.18 10.70 12.41
CA SER A 775 -4.92 10.00 12.24
C SER A 775 -5.13 8.55 11.80
N GLY A 776 -4.09 7.96 11.21
CA GLY A 776 -3.93 6.51 11.16
C GLY A 776 -3.74 5.89 12.56
N ALA A 777 -3.42 4.60 12.61
CA ALA A 777 -3.06 3.93 13.86
C ALA A 777 -1.69 4.40 14.35
N LEU A 778 -1.64 4.86 15.59
CA LEU A 778 -0.43 5.37 16.24
C LEU A 778 0.00 4.42 17.36
N SER A 779 1.28 4.07 17.41
CA SER A 779 1.87 3.35 18.55
C SER A 779 2.23 4.30 19.68
N ALA A 780 2.76 5.49 19.34
CA ALA A 780 3.24 6.46 20.32
C ALA A 780 2.09 7.26 20.97
N PRO A 781 2.21 7.65 22.25
CA PRO A 781 1.24 8.49 22.94
C PRO A 781 1.36 9.99 22.58
N SER A 782 1.69 10.28 21.31
CA SER A 782 1.77 11.63 20.78
C SER A 782 1.50 11.70 19.28
N TYR A 783 1.04 12.86 18.81
CA TYR A 783 0.73 13.11 17.42
C TYR A 783 0.91 14.59 17.08
N THR A 784 1.58 14.92 15.97
CA THR A 784 1.59 16.28 15.44
C THR A 784 0.51 16.38 14.37
N VAL A 785 -0.43 17.31 14.53
CA VAL A 785 -1.53 17.54 13.57
C VAL A 785 -0.94 17.86 12.20
N ALA A 786 -1.26 17.07 11.17
CA ALA A 786 -0.68 17.28 9.84
C ALA A 786 -1.47 18.30 9.03
N ALA A 787 -2.74 18.54 9.38
CA ALA A 787 -3.56 19.58 8.76
C ALA A 787 -3.06 20.99 9.12
N ASP A 788 -3.07 21.88 8.11
CA ASP A 788 -2.83 23.31 8.33
C ASP A 788 -4.05 23.95 8.98
N LEU A 789 -3.92 24.25 10.27
CA LEU A 789 -5.00 24.84 11.05
C LEU A 789 -5.16 26.33 10.70
N ALA A 790 -6.42 26.75 10.55
CA ALA A 790 -6.78 28.12 10.27
C ALA A 790 -6.46 29.03 11.48
N PRO A 791 -5.96 30.25 11.25
CA PRO A 791 -5.78 31.25 12.31
C PRO A 791 -7.08 31.66 12.99
N GLY A 792 -6.99 32.10 14.26
CA GLY A 792 -8.11 32.60 15.06
C GLY A 792 -9.25 31.61 15.25
N SER A 793 -8.98 30.32 15.11
CA SER A 793 -10.00 29.26 15.05
C SER A 793 -9.93 28.37 16.28
N SER A 794 -11.08 27.85 16.69
CA SER A 794 -11.19 26.85 17.76
C SER A 794 -11.23 25.45 17.17
N TYR A 795 -10.52 24.54 17.82
CA TYR A 795 -10.46 23.13 17.47
C TYR A 795 -10.69 22.27 18.69
N TYR A 796 -11.21 21.08 18.44
CA TYR A 796 -11.50 20.07 19.44
C TYR A 796 -10.81 18.79 19.03
N TRP A 797 -10.28 18.05 20.00
CA TRP A 797 -9.57 16.80 19.72
C TRP A 797 -9.88 15.73 20.75
N GLN A 798 -9.85 14.50 20.27
CA GLN A 798 -10.08 13.28 21.04
C GLN A 798 -9.02 12.24 20.68
N VAL A 799 -8.63 11.44 21.66
CA VAL A 799 -7.80 10.26 21.46
C VAL A 799 -8.58 9.04 21.92
N THR A 800 -8.63 8.02 21.08
CA THR A 800 -9.19 6.71 21.42
C THR A 800 -8.10 5.66 21.32
N ALA A 801 -7.91 4.88 22.39
CA ALA A 801 -7.05 3.70 22.42
C ALA A 801 -7.86 2.47 21.98
N PHE A 802 -7.24 1.58 21.20
CA PHE A 802 -7.89 0.40 20.63
C PHE A 802 -7.06 -0.86 20.83
N ASN A 803 -7.75 -1.99 20.94
CA ASN A 803 -7.23 -3.33 20.68
C ASN A 803 -8.37 -4.24 20.17
N GLY A 804 -8.10 -5.51 19.89
CA GLY A 804 -9.14 -6.44 19.40
C GLY A 804 -10.19 -6.86 20.44
N TYR A 805 -10.13 -6.32 21.66
CA TYR A 805 -11.06 -6.58 22.75
C TYR A 805 -11.95 -5.38 23.08
N GLY A 806 -11.63 -4.19 22.56
CA GLY A 806 -12.47 -3.00 22.66
C GLY A 806 -11.69 -1.70 22.45
N GLN A 807 -12.32 -0.61 22.85
CA GLN A 807 -11.74 0.73 22.76
C GLN A 807 -12.01 1.49 24.06
N THR A 808 -11.12 2.43 24.37
CA THR A 808 -11.27 3.36 25.48
C THR A 808 -10.95 4.77 25.00
N VAL A 809 -11.80 5.72 25.33
CA VAL A 809 -11.58 7.14 25.04
C VAL A 809 -10.79 7.75 26.19
N ALA A 810 -9.85 8.66 25.88
CA ALA A 810 -9.06 9.38 26.87
C ALA A 810 -9.93 10.25 27.80
N SER A 811 -9.39 10.66 28.94
CA SER A 811 -9.99 11.68 29.81
C SER A 811 -9.20 13.01 29.74
N PRO A 812 -9.86 14.17 29.55
CA PRO A 812 -11.26 14.33 29.17
C PRO A 812 -11.55 13.71 27.79
N ASP A 813 -12.80 13.31 27.55
CA ASP A 813 -13.23 12.66 26.30
C ASP A 813 -12.94 13.52 25.06
N VAL A 814 -13.02 14.84 25.21
CA VAL A 814 -12.66 15.84 24.19
C VAL A 814 -11.97 17.01 24.91
N ALA A 815 -10.86 17.49 24.36
CA ALA A 815 -10.21 18.72 24.80
C ALA A 815 -10.26 19.78 23.68
N ALA A 816 -10.32 21.05 24.04
CA ALA A 816 -10.33 22.17 23.10
C ALA A 816 -8.99 22.91 23.09
N PHE A 817 -8.65 23.51 21.95
CA PHE A 817 -7.62 24.55 21.88
C PHE A 817 -8.01 25.59 20.82
N SER A 818 -7.34 26.75 20.84
CA SER A 818 -7.51 27.77 19.80
C SER A 818 -6.17 28.21 19.24
N THR A 819 -6.17 28.43 17.94
CA THR A 819 -5.01 28.93 17.23
C THR A 819 -4.89 30.45 17.40
N ALA A 820 -3.68 31.00 17.20
CA ALA A 820 -3.46 32.43 17.34
C ALA A 820 -4.23 33.23 16.27
N GLU A 821 -4.69 34.43 16.63
CA GLU A 821 -5.39 35.35 15.71
C GLU A 821 -4.55 35.68 14.47
N PRO A 822 -5.17 35.90 13.29
CA PRO A 822 -4.45 36.33 12.11
C PRO A 822 -3.80 37.70 12.33
N PRO A 823 -2.66 37.97 11.67
CA PRO A 823 -2.02 39.27 11.73
C PRO A 823 -2.92 40.37 11.16
N THR A 824 -2.90 41.55 11.78
CA THR A 824 -3.71 42.72 11.39
C THR A 824 -2.91 43.79 10.65
N SER A 825 -1.60 43.59 10.47
CA SER A 825 -0.71 44.47 9.74
C SER A 825 0.36 43.66 9.00
N GLU A 826 0.84 44.15 7.86
CA GLU A 826 1.94 43.50 7.12
C GLU A 826 3.20 43.34 7.98
N LEU A 827 3.92 42.24 7.75
CA LEU A 827 5.26 42.03 8.30
C LEU A 827 6.29 42.53 7.28
N VAL A 828 7.05 43.56 7.65
CA VAL A 828 8.20 43.99 6.85
C VAL A 828 9.33 42.98 7.03
N ILE A 829 9.65 42.23 5.98
CA ILE A 829 10.73 41.25 5.96
C ILE A 829 12.05 41.95 5.64
N ASP A 830 12.07 42.80 4.60
CA ASP A 830 13.21 43.68 4.29
C ASP A 830 12.73 44.88 3.44
N ASP A 831 12.94 46.09 3.95
CA ASP A 831 12.67 47.37 3.26
C ASP A 831 13.92 47.98 2.61
N PHE A 832 15.07 47.28 2.70
CA PHE A 832 16.37 47.70 2.18
C PHE A 832 16.95 49.03 2.71
N GLU A 833 16.28 49.69 3.65
CA GLU A 833 16.70 50.99 4.18
C GLU A 833 17.85 50.88 5.17
N SER A 834 17.90 49.76 5.89
CA SER A 834 18.87 49.53 6.96
C SER A 834 20.32 49.34 6.47
N TYR A 835 20.53 49.08 5.18
CA TYR A 835 21.86 48.86 4.61
C TYR A 835 22.61 50.18 4.43
N VAL A 836 23.77 50.34 5.08
CA VAL A 836 24.54 51.59 5.03
C VAL A 836 25.34 51.78 3.73
N ASP A 837 25.69 50.71 3.05
CA ASP A 837 26.45 50.68 1.81
C ASP A 837 26.29 49.33 1.06
N ASP A 838 26.91 49.24 -0.12
CA ASP A 838 26.91 48.01 -0.95
C ASP A 838 27.53 46.81 -0.24
N ALA A 839 28.52 47.03 0.63
CA ALA A 839 29.20 45.97 1.35
C ALA A 839 28.27 45.32 2.39
N ALA A 840 27.50 46.13 3.11
CA ALA A 840 26.49 45.66 4.05
C ALA A 840 25.39 44.86 3.34
N LEU A 841 24.91 45.33 2.18
CA LEU A 841 23.91 44.62 1.37
C LEU A 841 24.47 43.30 0.80
N ALA A 842 25.68 43.31 0.25
CA ALA A 842 26.30 42.10 -0.32
C ALA A 842 26.63 41.06 0.76
N ALA A 843 26.99 41.47 1.97
CA ALA A 843 27.18 40.56 3.11
C ALA A 843 25.84 39.95 3.58
N ALA A 844 24.76 40.71 3.46
CA ALA A 844 23.41 40.28 3.81
C ALA A 844 22.80 39.30 2.80
N TYR A 845 23.14 39.47 1.51
CA TYR A 845 22.66 38.68 0.38
C TYR A 845 23.81 37.97 -0.34
N PRO A 846 24.46 36.98 0.29
CA PRO A 846 25.48 36.17 -0.38
C PRO A 846 24.92 35.48 -1.62
N ARG A 847 25.78 35.39 -2.64
CA ARG A 847 25.52 34.62 -3.86
C ARG A 847 25.34 33.13 -3.54
N ASN A 848 24.38 32.48 -4.20
CA ASN A 848 24.34 31.02 -4.29
C ASN A 848 25.51 30.53 -5.18
N ALA A 849 26.41 29.73 -4.60
CA ALA A 849 27.64 29.28 -5.25
C ALA A 849 27.41 28.37 -6.47
N GLY A 850 26.26 27.68 -6.55
CA GLY A 850 25.89 26.83 -7.68
C GLY A 850 25.40 27.61 -8.91
N GLY A 851 24.90 28.83 -8.70
CA GLY A 851 24.42 29.71 -9.78
C GLY A 851 25.54 30.54 -10.41
N GLY A 852 25.22 31.26 -11.49
CA GLY A 852 26.12 32.19 -12.18
C GLY A 852 26.50 33.40 -11.31
N PRO A 853 27.45 34.24 -11.77
CA PRO A 853 27.83 35.46 -11.07
C PRO A 853 26.63 36.38 -10.81
N ILE A 854 26.51 36.88 -9.58
CA ILE A 854 25.49 37.87 -9.18
C ILE A 854 26.08 38.80 -8.12
N THR A 855 25.90 40.11 -8.29
CA THR A 855 26.48 41.16 -7.43
C THR A 855 25.38 42.09 -6.94
N ALA A 856 25.27 42.22 -5.61
CA ALA A 856 24.34 43.13 -4.96
C ALA A 856 24.92 44.55 -4.87
N THR A 857 24.09 45.55 -5.13
CA THR A 857 24.42 46.98 -5.03
C THR A 857 23.21 47.72 -4.51
N LYS A 858 23.41 48.64 -3.56
CA LYS A 858 22.36 49.49 -3.03
C LYS A 858 22.08 50.61 -4.03
N ILE A 859 20.82 50.81 -4.38
CA ILE A 859 20.36 51.87 -5.29
C ILE A 859 19.25 52.69 -4.65
N ALA A 860 18.89 53.82 -5.26
CA ALA A 860 17.66 54.53 -4.93
C ALA A 860 16.53 54.05 -5.87
N ASN A 861 15.38 53.73 -5.31
CA ASN A 861 14.17 53.45 -6.08
C ASN A 861 13.67 54.76 -6.72
N PRO A 862 13.57 54.83 -8.06
CA PRO A 862 13.19 56.05 -8.76
C PRO A 862 11.71 56.45 -8.55
N GLU A 863 10.85 55.53 -8.14
CA GLU A 863 9.41 55.79 -7.94
C GLU A 863 9.12 56.37 -6.55
N THR A 864 9.82 55.89 -5.52
CA THR A 864 9.58 56.19 -4.10
C THR A 864 10.66 57.06 -3.46
N ALA A 865 11.84 57.16 -4.08
CA ALA A 865 13.07 57.76 -3.53
C ALA A 865 13.62 57.07 -2.25
N THR A 866 13.17 55.84 -1.97
CA THR A 866 13.68 54.93 -0.93
C THR A 866 14.91 54.16 -1.40
N SER A 867 15.56 53.42 -0.50
CA SER A 867 16.64 52.48 -0.84
C SER A 867 16.07 51.19 -1.41
N ALA A 868 16.69 50.66 -2.48
CA ALA A 868 16.36 49.35 -3.03
C ALA A 868 17.64 48.53 -3.29
N ALA A 869 17.51 47.22 -3.49
CA ALA A 869 18.60 46.36 -3.93
C ALA A 869 18.61 46.23 -5.46
N SER A 870 19.80 46.26 -6.06
CA SER A 870 20.05 45.89 -7.45
C SER A 870 21.03 44.73 -7.51
N PHE A 871 20.61 43.63 -8.13
CA PHE A 871 21.40 42.43 -8.33
C PHE A 871 21.77 42.31 -9.82
N ALA A 872 23.00 42.69 -10.16
CA ALA A 872 23.53 42.51 -11.51
C ALA A 872 23.99 41.06 -11.67
N TYR A 873 23.46 40.34 -12.67
CA TYR A 873 23.70 38.91 -12.85
C TYR A 873 24.24 38.56 -14.24
N ASP A 874 24.89 37.41 -14.31
CA ASP A 874 25.27 36.71 -15.53
C ASP A 874 24.83 35.24 -15.43
N LEU A 875 23.92 34.85 -16.31
CA LEU A 875 23.36 33.50 -16.37
C LEU A 875 24.21 32.57 -17.28
N ALA A 876 25.30 33.06 -17.87
CA ALA A 876 26.18 32.26 -18.70
C ALA A 876 26.86 31.14 -17.87
N GLY A 877 26.70 29.88 -18.32
CA GLY A 877 27.18 28.70 -17.61
C GLY A 877 26.00 27.88 -17.06
N PRO A 878 25.71 27.94 -15.73
CA PRO A 878 24.72 27.07 -15.06
C PRO A 878 23.25 27.37 -15.40
N GLY A 879 22.93 28.42 -16.17
CA GLY A 879 21.57 28.73 -16.62
C GLY A 879 20.66 29.38 -15.57
N TYR A 880 21.20 29.70 -14.39
CA TYR A 880 20.50 30.44 -13.34
C TYR A 880 21.50 31.26 -12.50
N ALA A 881 21.02 32.27 -11.77
CA ALA A 881 21.78 32.98 -10.73
C ALA A 881 20.85 33.42 -9.60
N GLY A 882 21.35 33.52 -8.36
CA GLY A 882 20.52 33.96 -7.25
C GLY A 882 21.28 34.31 -5.99
N VAL A 883 20.57 34.98 -5.09
CA VAL A 883 21.06 35.44 -3.78
C VAL A 883 20.22 34.83 -2.67
N ILE A 884 20.87 34.51 -1.55
CA ILE A 884 20.23 33.88 -0.40
C ILE A 884 20.33 34.85 0.78
N ARG A 885 19.24 35.02 1.51
CA ARG A 885 19.14 35.81 2.74
C ARG A 885 18.79 34.91 3.91
N THR A 886 19.75 34.67 4.79
CA THR A 886 19.48 34.05 6.09
C THR A 886 18.97 35.11 7.06
N LEU A 887 17.80 34.87 7.64
CA LEU A 887 17.20 35.76 8.64
C LEU A 887 18.00 35.63 9.95
N PRO A 888 18.30 36.75 10.65
CA PRO A 888 19.06 36.69 11.91
C PRO A 888 18.39 35.86 13.01
N THR A 889 17.05 35.82 12.98
CA THR A 889 16.19 34.97 13.80
C THR A 889 15.07 34.46 12.91
N ALA A 890 14.62 33.22 13.11
CA ALA A 890 13.46 32.70 12.40
C ALA A 890 12.24 33.60 12.66
N GLN A 891 11.48 33.89 11.61
CA GLN A 891 10.28 34.72 11.64
C GLN A 891 9.03 33.86 11.59
N ASN A 892 7.97 34.33 12.24
CA ASN A 892 6.65 33.72 12.16
C ASN A 892 5.84 34.44 11.06
N TRP A 893 5.62 33.74 9.96
CA TRP A 893 4.79 34.16 8.82
C TRP A 893 3.43 33.43 8.82
N TRP A 894 3.13 32.61 9.83
CA TRP A 894 1.88 31.87 9.91
C TRP A 894 0.69 32.84 10.11
N GLY A 895 -0.36 32.63 9.30
CA GLY A 895 -1.55 33.47 9.23
C GLY A 895 -1.45 34.67 8.28
N TYR A 896 -0.28 34.95 7.68
CA TYR A 896 -0.18 35.86 6.54
C TYR A 896 -0.63 35.14 5.25
N ARG A 897 -1.10 35.91 4.26
CA ARG A 897 -1.63 35.38 2.99
C ARG A 897 -0.54 34.93 2.02
N GLY A 898 0.56 35.68 1.97
CA GLY A 898 1.61 35.48 0.99
C GLY A 898 2.70 36.53 1.08
N LEU A 899 3.62 36.50 0.14
CA LEU A 899 4.70 37.49 0.03
C LEU A 899 4.36 38.56 -1.00
N ALA A 900 4.68 39.82 -0.68
CA ALA A 900 4.67 40.91 -1.64
C ALA A 900 6.03 41.58 -1.72
N PHE A 901 6.42 41.99 -2.91
CA PHE A 901 7.64 42.77 -3.14
C PHE A 901 7.53 43.56 -4.45
N ASP A 902 8.18 44.71 -4.48
CA ASP A 902 8.32 45.48 -5.70
C ASP A 902 9.56 44.99 -6.46
N ALA A 903 9.41 44.72 -7.76
CA ALA A 903 10.51 44.27 -8.58
C ALA A 903 10.56 44.94 -9.96
N GLN A 904 11.78 45.07 -10.48
CA GLN A 904 12.07 45.43 -11.86
C GLN A 904 13.13 44.48 -12.43
N ALA A 905 12.80 43.80 -13.53
CA ALA A 905 13.67 42.82 -14.18
C ALA A 905 13.52 42.84 -15.71
N THR A 906 14.24 41.96 -16.42
CA THR A 906 14.15 41.89 -17.88
C THR A 906 12.92 41.09 -18.30
N VAL A 907 12.12 41.65 -19.23
CA VAL A 907 10.92 40.99 -19.78
C VAL A 907 11.26 39.63 -20.37
N GLY A 908 10.44 38.62 -20.07
CA GLY A 908 10.60 37.25 -20.55
C GLY A 908 11.50 36.38 -19.66
N GLN A 909 12.02 36.91 -18.56
CA GLN A 909 12.67 36.11 -17.51
C GLN A 909 11.66 35.57 -16.51
N THR A 910 12.04 34.49 -15.85
CA THR A 910 11.34 33.94 -14.69
C THR A 910 12.10 34.33 -13.43
N LEU A 911 11.40 35.01 -12.52
CA LEU A 911 11.90 35.31 -11.17
C LEU A 911 11.30 34.27 -10.23
N SER A 912 12.14 33.50 -9.57
CA SER A 912 11.72 32.54 -8.55
C SER A 912 12.03 33.10 -7.16
N VAL A 913 11.04 33.04 -6.28
CA VAL A 913 11.16 33.35 -4.86
C VAL A 913 11.15 32.03 -4.11
N GLN A 914 12.13 31.86 -3.23
CA GLN A 914 12.24 30.65 -2.42
C GLN A 914 12.35 31.04 -0.95
N PHE A 915 11.82 30.23 -0.04
CA PHE A 915 12.07 30.35 1.39
C PHE A 915 12.26 29.00 2.07
N VAL A 916 12.80 29.04 3.30
CA VAL A 916 13.01 27.86 4.15
C VAL A 916 12.14 27.98 5.39
N ALA A 917 11.13 27.12 5.49
CA ALA A 917 10.17 27.04 6.58
C ALA A 917 10.38 25.73 7.35
N ALA A 918 10.71 25.82 8.65
CA ALA A 918 11.06 24.68 9.51
C ALA A 918 12.07 23.69 8.90
N GLY A 919 12.99 24.19 8.06
CA GLY A 919 14.03 23.38 7.39
C GLY A 919 13.65 22.84 6.00
N ALA A 920 12.39 22.93 5.59
CA ALA A 920 11.92 22.57 4.26
C ALA A 920 11.96 23.77 3.28
N TYR A 921 12.24 23.50 2.00
CA TYR A 921 12.35 24.52 0.95
C TYR A 921 11.03 24.67 0.20
N TRP A 922 10.64 25.90 -0.08
CA TRP A 922 9.41 26.25 -0.78
C TRP A 922 9.70 27.28 -1.86
N GLU A 923 9.23 27.07 -3.08
CA GLU A 923 9.53 27.92 -4.23
C GLU A 923 8.26 28.24 -5.04
N ALA A 924 8.16 29.50 -5.49
CA ALA A 924 7.18 29.95 -6.45
C ALA A 924 7.87 30.80 -7.52
N SER A 925 7.36 30.73 -8.75
CA SER A 925 7.92 31.48 -9.88
C SER A 925 6.91 32.48 -10.42
N VAL A 926 7.36 33.72 -10.62
CA VAL A 926 6.57 34.80 -11.22
C VAL A 926 7.18 35.21 -12.57
N PRO A 927 6.37 35.24 -13.66
CA PRO A 927 6.84 35.66 -14.97
C PRO A 927 6.99 37.18 -15.04
N VAL A 928 8.13 37.65 -15.54
CA VAL A 928 8.37 39.09 -15.75
C VAL A 928 7.76 39.52 -17.08
N THR A 929 6.62 40.22 -17.02
CA THR A 929 5.84 40.63 -18.21
C THR A 929 6.07 42.08 -18.63
N THR A 930 6.62 42.92 -17.74
CA THR A 930 7.00 44.31 -18.01
C THR A 930 8.39 44.62 -17.45
N ALA A 931 9.05 45.62 -18.03
CA ALA A 931 10.33 46.15 -17.55
C ALA A 931 10.14 47.30 -16.54
N ASP A 932 8.90 47.67 -16.23
CA ASP A 932 8.57 48.69 -15.23
C ASP A 932 8.58 48.09 -13.82
N TRP A 933 8.75 48.94 -12.80
CA TRP A 933 8.55 48.52 -11.41
C TRP A 933 7.13 48.00 -11.23
N THR A 934 7.02 46.79 -10.71
CA THR A 934 5.76 46.08 -10.54
C THR A 934 5.74 45.45 -9.16
N ARG A 935 4.63 45.62 -8.43
CA ARG A 935 4.37 44.87 -7.21
C ARG A 935 3.94 43.45 -7.57
N TYR A 936 4.70 42.47 -7.11
CA TYR A 936 4.35 41.06 -7.21
C TYR A 936 3.77 40.61 -5.88
N GLU A 937 2.64 39.91 -5.93
CA GLU A 937 2.02 39.27 -4.77
C GLU A 937 1.91 37.78 -5.06
N VAL A 938 2.46 36.96 -4.17
CA VAL A 938 2.52 35.51 -4.32
C VAL A 938 1.93 34.89 -3.06
N ASP A 939 0.73 34.33 -3.19
CA ASP A 939 0.04 33.62 -2.11
C ASP A 939 0.86 32.40 -1.69
N PHE A 940 0.87 32.06 -0.39
CA PHE A 940 1.66 30.93 0.11
C PHE A 940 1.25 29.60 -0.53
N ASP A 941 -0.03 29.45 -0.90
CA ASP A 941 -0.57 28.29 -1.61
C ASP A 941 0.04 28.09 -3.02
N ALA A 942 0.70 29.10 -3.58
CA ALA A 942 1.38 29.01 -4.86
C ALA A 942 2.82 28.45 -4.75
N PHE A 943 3.34 28.28 -3.53
CA PHE A 943 4.67 27.73 -3.30
C PHE A 943 4.62 26.21 -3.21
N ALA A 944 5.61 25.55 -3.80
CA ALA A 944 5.78 24.10 -3.74
C ALA A 944 7.25 23.75 -3.45
N PRO A 945 7.54 22.55 -2.91
CA PRO A 945 8.91 22.10 -2.79
C PRO A 945 9.61 22.08 -4.16
N PRO A 946 10.82 22.66 -4.30
CA PRO A 946 11.55 22.58 -5.55
C PRO A 946 11.94 21.12 -5.84
N ALA A 947 12.04 20.74 -7.11
CA ALA A 947 12.19 19.33 -7.55
C ALA A 947 13.41 18.57 -6.98
N TRP A 948 14.39 19.28 -6.41
CA TRP A 948 15.58 18.69 -5.79
C TRP A 948 15.47 18.57 -4.26
N ALA A 949 14.49 19.20 -3.63
CA ALA A 949 14.27 19.13 -2.19
C ALA A 949 13.36 17.95 -1.84
N GLY A 950 13.58 17.35 -0.66
CA GLY A 950 12.67 16.34 -0.12
C GLY A 950 11.33 16.94 0.29
N GLU A 951 10.32 16.07 0.44
CA GLU A 951 8.99 16.47 0.92
C GLU A 951 9.06 16.97 2.37
N GLY A 952 8.28 18.01 2.69
CA GLY A 952 8.17 18.58 4.03
C GLY A 952 6.85 19.32 4.20
N GLN A 953 6.43 19.52 5.46
CA GLN A 953 5.21 20.27 5.79
C GLN A 953 5.49 21.79 5.79
N LEU A 954 4.55 22.58 5.29
CA LEU A 954 4.68 24.04 5.23
C LEU A 954 4.45 24.68 6.61
N ASP A 955 5.47 24.72 7.45
CA ASP A 955 5.39 25.41 8.75
C ASP A 955 5.91 26.85 8.68
N LEU A 956 5.00 27.77 8.36
CA LEU A 956 5.27 29.20 8.29
C LEU A 956 5.59 29.84 9.65
N SER A 957 5.50 29.13 10.78
CA SER A 957 5.85 29.70 12.08
C SER A 957 7.35 29.83 12.32
N GLN A 958 8.18 29.16 11.50
CA GLN A 958 9.64 29.11 11.62
C GLN A 958 10.34 29.35 10.28
N VAL A 959 10.15 30.53 9.68
CA VAL A 959 10.84 30.89 8.42
C VAL A 959 12.22 31.42 8.72
N SER A 960 13.25 30.75 8.20
CA SER A 960 14.66 31.02 8.54
C SER A 960 15.46 31.64 7.41
N GLN A 961 15.04 31.45 6.15
CA GLN A 961 15.74 31.99 4.98
C GLN A 961 14.74 32.35 3.88
N TYR A 962 15.13 33.28 3.01
CA TYR A 962 14.51 33.45 1.70
C TYR A 962 15.56 33.76 0.63
N ALA A 963 15.22 33.59 -0.63
CA ALA A 963 16.12 33.74 -1.76
C ALA A 963 15.38 34.23 -3.01
N PHE A 964 16.11 34.93 -3.86
CA PHE A 964 15.66 35.32 -5.19
C PHE A 964 16.56 34.66 -6.24
N TYR A 965 15.94 33.97 -7.19
CA TYR A 965 16.61 33.31 -8.31
C TYR A 965 16.08 33.80 -9.64
N LEU A 966 16.96 33.83 -10.64
CA LEU A 966 16.62 34.11 -12.03
C LEU A 966 17.06 32.92 -12.89
N GLY A 967 16.15 32.42 -13.71
CA GLY A 967 16.44 31.37 -14.69
C GLY A 967 16.54 31.90 -16.11
N GLY A 968 17.33 31.24 -16.96
CA GLY A 968 17.41 31.52 -18.39
C GLY A 968 18.84 31.73 -18.89
N SER A 969 19.04 32.71 -19.80
CA SER A 969 20.34 32.98 -20.41
C SER A 969 20.60 34.48 -20.53
N GLY A 970 21.88 34.87 -20.61
CA GLY A 970 22.30 36.26 -20.79
C GLY A 970 22.63 37.00 -19.49
N THR A 971 22.83 38.31 -19.60
CA THR A 971 23.19 39.20 -18.49
C THR A 971 22.09 40.24 -18.27
N GLY A 972 21.95 40.74 -17.05
CA GLY A 972 20.96 41.77 -16.73
C GLY A 972 21.00 42.19 -15.27
N SER A 973 19.93 42.84 -14.81
CA SER A 973 19.78 43.25 -13.41
C SER A 973 18.37 42.98 -12.90
N LEU A 974 18.27 42.42 -11.71
CA LEU A 974 17.04 42.34 -10.91
C LEU A 974 17.10 43.45 -9.85
N ARG A 975 16.07 44.28 -9.76
CA ARG A 975 15.91 45.23 -8.67
C ARG A 975 14.73 44.81 -7.81
N ILE A 976 14.90 44.86 -6.49
CA ILE A 976 13.89 44.48 -5.50
C ILE A 976 13.79 45.59 -4.46
N ASP A 977 12.57 45.88 -4.04
CA ASP A 977 12.25 46.79 -2.93
C ASP A 977 11.05 46.25 -2.12
N ASP A 978 10.89 46.72 -0.88
CA ASP A 978 9.73 46.49 0.01
C ASP A 978 9.21 45.04 0.07
N LEU A 979 10.03 44.09 0.52
CA LEU A 979 9.59 42.70 0.74
C LEU A 979 8.79 42.60 2.05
N THR A 980 7.52 42.21 1.95
CA THR A 980 6.61 42.04 3.08
C THR A 980 5.86 40.70 3.03
N ALA A 981 5.44 40.19 4.19
CA ALA A 981 4.36 39.21 4.25
C ALA A 981 3.03 39.96 4.41
N THR A 982 2.09 39.67 3.53
CA THR A 982 0.82 40.40 3.38
C THR A 982 -0.28 39.83 4.25
N VAL A 983 -1.13 40.69 4.79
CA VAL A 983 -2.35 40.27 5.50
C VAL A 983 -3.42 39.87 4.49
N ALA A 984 -4.33 38.97 4.88
CA ALA A 984 -5.53 38.73 4.10
C ALA A 984 -6.40 40.01 4.08
N GLU A 985 -6.83 40.48 2.90
CA GLU A 985 -7.82 41.56 2.85
C GLU A 985 -9.13 41.08 3.51
N ALA A 986 -9.77 41.96 4.27
CA ALA A 986 -11.10 41.66 4.81
C ALA A 986 -12.08 41.54 3.63
N GLY A 987 -12.39 40.31 3.22
CA GLY A 987 -13.37 40.04 2.18
C GLY A 987 -14.75 40.62 2.54
N PRO A 988 -15.65 40.78 1.55
CA PRO A 988 -17.01 41.22 1.82
C PRO A 988 -17.69 40.24 2.79
N GLN A 989 -18.17 40.75 3.92
CA GLN A 989 -18.87 39.91 4.89
C GLN A 989 -20.16 39.36 4.26
N MET A 990 -20.35 38.04 4.36
CA MET A 990 -21.60 37.42 3.90
C MET A 990 -22.79 38.05 4.63
N PRO A 991 -23.88 38.39 3.93
CA PRO A 991 -25.05 38.96 4.57
C PRO A 991 -25.67 37.94 5.55
N VAL A 992 -25.95 38.35 6.78
CA VAL A 992 -26.53 37.48 7.83
C VAL A 992 -28.03 37.67 7.91
N ASN A 993 -28.79 36.57 7.82
CA ASN A 993 -30.23 36.60 8.04
C ASN A 993 -30.53 36.85 9.52
N THR A 994 -31.24 37.93 9.82
CA THR A 994 -31.63 38.32 11.18
C THR A 994 -33.09 37.97 11.51
N ALA A 995 -33.90 37.69 10.49
CA ALA A 995 -35.22 37.08 10.63
C ALA A 995 -35.59 36.27 9.39
N SER A 996 -36.10 35.05 9.60
CA SER A 996 -36.40 34.09 8.53
C SER A 996 -37.45 34.58 7.53
N PRO A 997 -37.36 34.15 6.26
CA PRO A 997 -38.41 34.37 5.26
C PRO A 997 -39.80 33.84 5.69
N THR A 998 -40.87 34.42 5.16
CA THR A 998 -42.25 33.96 5.43
C THR A 998 -43.07 33.79 4.16
N ILE A 999 -44.10 32.93 4.22
CA ILE A 999 -45.02 32.67 3.10
C ILE A 999 -46.38 33.30 3.40
N GLU A 1000 -46.86 34.16 2.51
CA GLU A 1000 -48.19 34.77 2.57
C GLU A 1000 -49.11 34.24 1.47
N GLY A 1001 -50.43 34.33 1.71
CA GLY A 1001 -51.47 33.94 0.76
C GLY A 1001 -52.38 32.82 1.28
N THR A 1002 -53.38 32.45 0.47
CA THR A 1002 -54.26 31.32 0.80
C THR A 1002 -53.62 30.02 0.32
N VAL A 1003 -53.23 29.16 1.25
CA VAL A 1003 -52.61 27.86 0.94
C VAL A 1003 -53.66 26.87 0.45
N ALA A 1004 -53.90 26.86 -0.86
CA ALA A 1004 -54.84 25.95 -1.52
C ALA A 1004 -54.51 25.79 -3.01
N VAL A 1005 -54.80 24.62 -3.57
CA VAL A 1005 -54.58 24.32 -4.99
C VAL A 1005 -55.21 25.39 -5.89
N GLY A 1006 -54.40 25.91 -6.82
CA GLY A 1006 -54.77 26.95 -7.78
C GLY A 1006 -54.64 28.38 -7.27
N ARG A 1007 -54.27 28.60 -6.01
CA ARG A 1007 -53.94 29.91 -5.43
C ARG A 1007 -52.46 30.21 -5.54
N THR A 1008 -52.11 31.48 -5.43
CA THR A 1008 -50.73 31.96 -5.46
C THR A 1008 -50.28 32.29 -4.05
N LEU A 1009 -49.10 31.81 -3.68
CA LEU A 1009 -48.34 32.15 -2.50
C LEU A 1009 -47.29 33.20 -2.85
N THR A 1010 -46.97 34.08 -1.91
CA THR A 1010 -45.95 35.12 -2.05
C THR A 1010 -44.92 34.97 -0.94
N ALA A 1011 -43.64 34.96 -1.31
CA ALA A 1011 -42.52 34.91 -0.38
C ALA A 1011 -42.16 36.32 0.10
N GLN A 1012 -41.99 36.48 1.41
CA GLN A 1012 -41.38 37.64 2.03
C GLN A 1012 -39.93 37.28 2.40
N PRO A 1013 -38.91 38.07 2.00
CA PRO A 1013 -37.50 37.67 2.06
C PRO A 1013 -36.86 37.63 3.45
N GLY A 1014 -37.59 38.00 4.51
CA GLY A 1014 -37.04 38.14 5.86
C GLY A 1014 -36.29 39.46 6.06
N THR A 1015 -35.50 39.56 7.14
CA THR A 1015 -34.59 40.71 7.38
C THR A 1015 -33.14 40.23 7.40
N TRP A 1016 -32.25 41.12 6.94
CA TRP A 1016 -30.83 40.88 6.81
C TRP A 1016 -30.08 42.03 7.48
N ASP A 1017 -28.85 41.80 7.93
CA ASP A 1017 -28.00 42.79 8.60
C ASP A 1017 -27.47 43.90 7.67
N SER A 1018 -27.63 43.72 6.36
CA SER A 1018 -27.19 44.63 5.30
C SER A 1018 -28.38 45.18 4.50
N GLU A 1019 -28.42 46.50 4.26
CA GLU A 1019 -29.54 47.16 3.59
C GLU A 1019 -29.51 47.07 2.04
N ASP A 1020 -28.37 46.73 1.44
CA ASP A 1020 -28.12 46.77 -0.02
C ASP A 1020 -28.23 45.40 -0.73
N VAL A 1021 -28.86 44.40 -0.11
CA VAL A 1021 -28.96 43.04 -0.66
C VAL A 1021 -30.05 42.90 -1.72
N THR A 1022 -29.82 42.04 -2.73
CA THR A 1022 -30.84 41.60 -3.70
C THR A 1022 -31.23 40.14 -3.46
N PHE A 1023 -32.41 39.70 -3.92
CA PHE A 1023 -32.95 38.37 -3.57
C PHE A 1023 -33.27 37.49 -4.78
N THR A 1024 -32.94 36.20 -4.66
CA THR A 1024 -33.48 35.12 -5.51
C THR A 1024 -34.28 34.14 -4.66
N TYR A 1025 -35.21 33.40 -5.29
CA TYR A 1025 -36.14 32.53 -4.59
C TYR A 1025 -36.08 31.12 -5.17
N ARG A 1026 -36.31 30.11 -4.32
CA ARG A 1026 -36.52 28.71 -4.74
C ARG A 1026 -37.62 28.11 -3.89
N TRP A 1027 -38.74 27.74 -4.51
CA TRP A 1027 -39.81 27.03 -3.81
C TRP A 1027 -39.53 25.53 -3.79
N GLN A 1028 -39.84 24.91 -2.66
CA GLN A 1028 -39.61 23.49 -2.43
C GLN A 1028 -40.90 22.79 -2.01
N ARG A 1029 -41.02 21.52 -2.37
CA ARG A 1029 -42.08 20.58 -1.97
C ARG A 1029 -41.44 19.46 -1.17
N ASP A 1030 -41.84 19.29 0.09
CA ASP A 1030 -41.29 18.30 1.02
C ASP A 1030 -39.75 18.34 1.09
N GLY A 1031 -39.18 19.56 1.07
CA GLY A 1031 -37.74 19.81 1.09
C GLY A 1031 -37.01 19.68 -0.25
N ALA A 1032 -37.70 19.30 -1.33
CA ALA A 1032 -37.12 19.19 -2.67
C ALA A 1032 -37.51 20.34 -3.59
N ASP A 1033 -36.58 20.83 -4.41
CA ASP A 1033 -36.80 21.94 -5.35
C ASP A 1033 -37.93 21.65 -6.34
N ILE A 1034 -38.85 22.62 -6.47
CA ILE A 1034 -39.88 22.59 -7.50
C ILE A 1034 -39.28 23.21 -8.77
N PRO A 1035 -39.20 22.45 -9.89
CA PRO A 1035 -38.62 22.96 -11.13
C PRO A 1035 -39.30 24.25 -11.58
N GLU A 1036 -38.49 25.23 -12.02
CA GLU A 1036 -38.93 26.53 -12.55
C GLU A 1036 -39.67 27.45 -11.54
N ALA A 1037 -39.79 27.05 -10.27
CA ALA A 1037 -40.40 27.85 -9.22
C ALA A 1037 -39.39 28.78 -8.53
N GLU A 1038 -38.86 29.74 -9.29
CA GLU A 1038 -37.77 30.63 -8.86
C GLU A 1038 -38.20 32.08 -8.58
N ASN A 1039 -39.49 32.35 -8.77
CA ASN A 1039 -40.04 33.69 -8.58
C ASN A 1039 -40.44 33.91 -7.11
N ALA A 1040 -40.53 35.18 -6.71
CA ALA A 1040 -41.07 35.57 -5.40
C ALA A 1040 -42.52 35.10 -5.16
N THR A 1041 -43.21 34.60 -6.18
CA THR A 1041 -44.55 34.03 -6.07
C THR A 1041 -44.61 32.62 -6.65
N TYR A 1042 -45.36 31.73 -6.01
CA TYR A 1042 -45.58 30.36 -6.46
C TYR A 1042 -47.07 30.03 -6.56
N ARG A 1043 -47.50 29.47 -7.69
CA ARG A 1043 -48.88 29.03 -7.86
C ARG A 1043 -49.02 27.56 -7.47
N VAL A 1044 -49.73 27.31 -6.36
CA VAL A 1044 -49.97 25.96 -5.84
C VAL A 1044 -50.68 25.10 -6.88
N THR A 1045 -50.12 23.94 -7.16
CA THR A 1045 -50.58 22.96 -8.15
C THR A 1045 -51.27 21.78 -7.47
N ALA A 1046 -51.88 20.90 -8.28
CA ALA A 1046 -52.50 19.69 -7.76
C ALA A 1046 -51.48 18.71 -7.16
N ALA A 1047 -50.21 18.77 -7.57
CA ALA A 1047 -49.14 17.91 -7.09
C ALA A 1047 -48.65 18.29 -5.68
N ASP A 1048 -48.97 19.50 -5.22
CA ASP A 1048 -48.58 19.98 -3.87
C ASP A 1048 -49.53 19.47 -2.78
N GLN A 1049 -50.66 18.83 -3.11
CA GLN A 1049 -51.65 18.43 -2.11
C GLN A 1049 -51.06 17.47 -1.07
N GLY A 1050 -51.18 17.84 0.20
CA GLY A 1050 -50.65 17.09 1.33
C GLY A 1050 -49.17 17.31 1.60
N ALA A 1051 -48.45 17.99 0.71
CA ALA A 1051 -47.03 18.29 0.86
C ALA A 1051 -46.82 19.57 1.67
N SER A 1052 -45.64 19.67 2.29
CA SER A 1052 -45.14 20.92 2.84
C SER A 1052 -44.51 21.77 1.73
N ILE A 1053 -44.82 23.07 1.73
CA ILE A 1053 -44.23 24.03 0.82
C ILE A 1053 -43.38 25.00 1.63
N THR A 1054 -42.10 25.12 1.25
CA THR A 1054 -41.14 26.09 1.79
C THR A 1054 -40.60 26.95 0.65
N VAL A 1055 -40.02 28.11 0.99
CA VAL A 1055 -39.24 28.92 0.06
C VAL A 1055 -37.88 29.21 0.67
N VAL A 1056 -36.83 28.94 -0.09
CA VAL A 1056 -35.47 29.38 0.21
C VAL A 1056 -35.25 30.72 -0.48
N VAL A 1057 -34.83 31.71 0.30
CA VAL A 1057 -34.50 33.06 -0.17
C VAL A 1057 -32.99 33.23 -0.03
N THR A 1058 -32.33 33.56 -1.13
CA THR A 1058 -30.89 33.85 -1.15
C THR A 1058 -30.69 35.33 -1.30
N ALA A 1059 -30.04 35.96 -0.33
CA ALA A 1059 -29.58 37.34 -0.36
C ALA A 1059 -28.21 37.42 -1.06
N HIS A 1060 -28.05 38.39 -1.96
CA HIS A 1060 -26.80 38.65 -2.70
C HIS A 1060 -26.30 40.04 -2.35
N LEU A 1061 -25.03 40.13 -1.94
CA LEU A 1061 -24.27 41.36 -1.70
C LEU A 1061 -22.97 41.27 -2.51
N ASP A 1062 -22.85 42.06 -3.57
CA ASP A 1062 -21.77 41.93 -4.55
C ASP A 1062 -21.60 40.48 -5.07
N GLU A 1063 -20.45 39.84 -4.83
CA GLU A 1063 -20.17 38.46 -5.25
C GLU A 1063 -20.49 37.39 -4.19
N VAL A 1064 -20.89 37.80 -2.98
CA VAL A 1064 -21.21 36.87 -1.88
C VAL A 1064 -22.72 36.73 -1.67
N SER A 1065 -23.16 35.54 -1.26
CA SER A 1065 -24.59 35.28 -1.05
C SER A 1065 -24.85 34.31 0.09
N ALA A 1066 -25.99 34.46 0.77
CA ALA A 1066 -26.41 33.59 1.88
C ALA A 1066 -27.90 33.25 1.76
N GLY A 1067 -28.26 32.01 2.10
CA GLY A 1067 -29.63 31.49 2.00
C GLY A 1067 -30.32 31.34 3.35
N ALA A 1068 -31.63 31.59 3.40
CA ALA A 1068 -32.49 31.28 4.54
C ALA A 1068 -33.81 30.69 4.05
N ALA A 1069 -34.39 29.75 4.80
CA ALA A 1069 -35.66 29.10 4.46
C ALA A 1069 -36.81 29.62 5.31
N SER A 1070 -38.03 29.60 4.75
CA SER A 1070 -39.26 29.89 5.49
C SER A 1070 -39.73 28.68 6.32
N GLU A 1071 -40.58 28.95 7.31
CA GLU A 1071 -41.42 27.89 7.91
C GLU A 1071 -42.31 27.21 6.85
N PRO A 1072 -42.53 25.88 6.93
CA PRO A 1072 -43.33 25.15 5.97
C PRO A 1072 -44.83 25.44 6.09
N VAL A 1073 -45.52 25.56 4.96
CA VAL A 1073 -47.00 25.58 4.90
C VAL A 1073 -47.53 24.33 4.22
N VAL A 1074 -48.50 23.64 4.83
CA VAL A 1074 -49.06 22.40 4.28
C VAL A 1074 -50.26 22.72 3.37
N VAL A 1075 -50.23 22.20 2.14
CA VAL A 1075 -51.34 22.37 1.20
C VAL A 1075 -52.45 21.36 1.49
N PRO A 1076 -53.68 21.78 1.82
CA PRO A 1076 -54.76 20.86 2.13
C PRO A 1076 -55.24 20.11 0.88
N TYR A 1077 -55.65 18.85 1.05
CA TYR A 1077 -56.24 18.05 -0.01
C TYR A 1077 -57.57 18.65 -0.46
N THR A 1078 -57.78 18.71 -1.77
CA THR A 1078 -59.05 19.12 -2.37
C THR A 1078 -60.17 18.13 -2.04
N THR A 1079 -61.41 18.63 -2.05
CA THR A 1079 -62.59 17.85 -1.68
C THR A 1079 -63.77 18.09 -2.60
N SER A 1080 -64.63 17.07 -2.69
CA SER A 1080 -66.00 17.21 -3.16
C SER A 1080 -66.95 16.50 -2.20
N LEU A 1081 -68.14 17.07 -1.98
CA LEU A 1081 -69.13 16.50 -1.07
C LEU A 1081 -70.44 16.23 -1.80
N ASP A 1082 -70.84 14.97 -1.82
CA ASP A 1082 -72.10 14.52 -2.40
C ASP A 1082 -73.14 14.20 -1.32
N LEU A 1083 -74.39 14.55 -1.60
CA LEU A 1083 -75.54 14.27 -0.72
C LEU A 1083 -76.64 13.52 -1.50
N ARG A 1084 -77.14 12.44 -0.89
CA ARG A 1084 -78.23 11.60 -1.40
C ARG A 1084 -79.29 11.38 -0.32
N LEU A 1085 -80.55 11.36 -0.71
CA LEU A 1085 -81.67 11.06 0.17
C LEU A 1085 -82.19 9.65 -0.12
N SER A 1086 -82.61 8.92 0.92
CA SER A 1086 -83.16 7.57 0.78
C SER A 1086 -84.45 7.54 -0.05
N THR A 1087 -85.18 8.65 -0.09
CA THR A 1087 -86.29 8.90 -1.01
C THR A 1087 -86.46 10.41 -1.20
N PRO A 1088 -86.85 10.89 -2.39
CA PRO A 1088 -87.22 12.28 -2.60
C PRO A 1088 -88.63 12.60 -2.06
N VAL A 1089 -89.49 11.60 -1.81
CA VAL A 1089 -90.85 11.77 -1.27
C VAL A 1089 -91.11 10.73 -0.17
N SER A 1090 -91.54 11.15 1.01
CA SER A 1090 -91.83 10.27 2.14
C SER A 1090 -93.20 10.52 2.75
N LEU A 1091 -93.90 9.44 3.12
CA LEU A 1091 -95.13 9.48 3.92
C LEU A 1091 -94.86 9.73 5.41
N SER A 1092 -93.61 9.68 5.87
CA SER A 1092 -93.26 9.98 7.27
C SER A 1092 -91.81 10.44 7.38
N PHE A 1093 -91.58 11.55 8.10
CA PHE A 1093 -90.24 12.09 8.33
C PHE A 1093 -89.30 11.10 9.04
N LEU A 1094 -89.81 10.22 9.93
CA LEU A 1094 -88.98 9.29 10.73
C LEU A 1094 -88.24 8.24 9.90
N LYS A 1095 -88.58 8.09 8.62
CA LYS A 1095 -88.02 7.05 7.75
C LYS A 1095 -87.04 7.59 6.71
N THR A 1096 -86.86 8.91 6.59
CA THR A 1096 -85.96 9.46 5.57
C THR A 1096 -84.54 9.55 6.10
N ARG A 1097 -83.59 8.98 5.36
CA ARG A 1097 -82.15 9.06 5.65
C ARG A 1097 -81.44 9.93 4.63
N ALA A 1098 -80.45 10.68 5.09
CA ALA A 1098 -79.51 11.40 4.25
C ALA A 1098 -78.16 10.68 4.31
N SER A 1099 -77.65 10.32 3.13
CA SER A 1099 -76.34 9.70 2.94
C SER A 1099 -75.41 10.72 2.28
N VAL A 1100 -74.23 10.92 2.87
CA VAL A 1100 -73.19 11.81 2.35
C VAL A 1100 -71.95 11.02 1.98
N GLU A 1101 -71.21 11.52 1.00
CA GLU A 1101 -69.92 10.99 0.57
C GLU A 1101 -68.95 12.16 0.36
N LEU A 1102 -67.93 12.26 1.19
CA LEU A 1102 -66.81 13.20 1.03
C LEU A 1102 -65.70 12.50 0.25
N SER A 1103 -65.42 12.97 -0.97
CA SER A 1103 -64.33 12.46 -1.80
C SER A 1103 -63.10 13.35 -1.65
N THR A 1104 -62.00 12.75 -1.22
CA THR A 1104 -60.67 13.35 -1.08
C THR A 1104 -59.62 12.26 -1.03
N SER A 1105 -58.37 12.57 -1.33
CA SER A 1105 -57.25 11.62 -1.24
C SER A 1105 -56.74 11.43 0.20
N ALA A 1106 -57.17 12.26 1.15
CA ALA A 1106 -56.85 12.14 2.57
C ALA A 1106 -57.74 11.12 3.32
N ALA A 1107 -57.26 10.55 4.41
CA ALA A 1107 -58.00 9.57 5.22
C ALA A 1107 -59.22 10.18 5.93
N THR A 1108 -60.46 9.85 5.55
CA THR A 1108 -61.70 10.54 5.94
C THR A 1108 -62.34 10.15 7.28
N ALA A 1109 -61.87 9.06 7.92
CA ALA A 1109 -62.52 8.49 9.11
C ALA A 1109 -62.63 9.51 10.26
N GLY A 1110 -63.77 9.55 10.94
CA GLY A 1110 -63.98 10.38 12.13
C GLY A 1110 -64.28 11.86 11.84
N ARG A 1111 -64.13 12.34 10.61
CA ARG A 1111 -64.52 13.70 10.22
C ARG A 1111 -66.03 13.88 10.27
N THR A 1112 -66.47 15.11 10.57
CA THR A 1112 -67.88 15.43 10.74
C THR A 1112 -68.44 16.23 9.58
N ILE A 1113 -69.59 15.81 9.07
CA ILE A 1113 -70.39 16.51 8.07
C ILE A 1113 -71.64 17.04 8.74
N VAL A 1114 -71.97 18.29 8.49
CA VAL A 1114 -73.22 18.89 8.95
C VAL A 1114 -74.25 18.80 7.83
N ILE A 1115 -75.35 18.11 8.06
CA ILE A 1115 -76.49 18.04 7.14
C ILE A 1115 -77.55 19.02 7.64
N SER A 1116 -77.86 20.03 6.83
CA SER A 1116 -78.84 21.06 7.15
C SER A 1116 -80.14 20.84 6.37
N VAL A 1117 -81.28 20.96 7.05
CA VAL A 1117 -82.62 20.89 6.49
C VAL A 1117 -83.47 22.03 7.02
N ASP A 1118 -83.82 22.99 6.16
CA ASP A 1118 -84.61 24.17 6.49
C ASP A 1118 -84.17 24.88 7.80
N GLY A 1119 -82.85 24.98 8.01
CA GLY A 1119 -82.25 25.63 9.18
C GLY A 1119 -82.06 24.74 10.42
N MET A 1120 -82.54 23.50 10.41
CA MET A 1120 -82.15 22.48 11.40
C MET A 1120 -80.91 21.73 10.91
N SER A 1121 -79.97 21.43 11.81
CA SER A 1121 -78.74 20.73 11.44
C SER A 1121 -78.56 19.45 12.23
N VAL A 1122 -78.06 18.41 11.57
CA VAL A 1122 -77.65 17.16 12.20
C VAL A 1122 -76.25 16.81 11.72
N THR A 1123 -75.39 16.43 12.67
CA THR A 1123 -74.01 16.05 12.38
C THR A 1123 -73.92 14.55 12.13
N ALA A 1124 -73.20 14.18 11.07
CA ALA A 1124 -72.88 12.80 10.74
C ALA A 1124 -71.36 12.62 10.72
N THR A 1125 -70.87 11.57 11.38
CA THR A 1125 -69.45 11.22 11.37
C THR A 1125 -69.16 10.25 10.23
N LEU A 1126 -68.14 10.57 9.43
CA LEU A 1126 -67.73 9.77 8.28
C LEU A 1126 -66.98 8.50 8.71
N ASP A 1127 -67.22 7.42 7.98
CA ASP A 1127 -66.42 6.20 8.04
C ASP A 1127 -65.09 6.35 7.27
N ALA A 1128 -64.27 5.28 7.30
CA ALA A 1128 -63.00 5.22 6.59
C ALA A 1128 -63.14 5.31 5.06
N LYS A 1129 -64.35 5.16 4.50
CA LYS A 1129 -64.64 5.32 3.07
C LYS A 1129 -65.24 6.70 2.75
N GLY A 1130 -65.28 7.61 3.71
CA GLY A 1130 -65.78 8.97 3.56
C GLY A 1130 -67.30 9.07 3.54
N LYS A 1131 -68.01 8.04 4.01
CA LYS A 1131 -69.46 7.96 3.94
C LYS A 1131 -70.09 8.06 5.32
N ALA A 1132 -71.24 8.73 5.39
CA ALA A 1132 -72.09 8.70 6.57
C ALA A 1132 -73.55 8.65 6.15
N THR A 1133 -74.39 8.00 6.95
CA THR A 1133 -75.85 8.00 6.74
C THR A 1133 -76.55 8.28 8.05
N ILE A 1134 -77.44 9.27 8.06
CA ILE A 1134 -78.19 9.67 9.24
C ILE A 1134 -79.68 9.80 8.93
N THR A 1135 -80.52 9.47 9.91
CA THR A 1135 -81.95 9.73 9.82
C THR A 1135 -82.21 11.22 10.08
N LEU A 1136 -82.95 11.88 9.20
CA LEU A 1136 -83.27 13.29 9.31
C LEU A 1136 -84.23 13.55 10.50
N PRO A 1137 -84.21 14.76 11.09
CA PRO A 1137 -85.05 15.09 12.24
C PRO A 1137 -86.53 15.19 11.84
N LYS A 1138 -87.40 15.47 12.81
CA LYS A 1138 -88.83 15.62 12.55
C LYS A 1138 -89.15 16.81 11.65
N LEU A 1139 -89.57 16.53 10.43
CA LEU A 1139 -90.00 17.51 9.45
C LEU A 1139 -91.53 17.57 9.38
N LYS A 1140 -92.07 18.77 9.19
CA LYS A 1140 -93.51 18.98 8.95
C LYS A 1140 -93.87 18.54 7.53
N ARG A 1141 -95.16 18.39 7.22
CA ARG A 1141 -95.62 18.21 5.84
C ARG A 1141 -95.18 19.41 4.97
N GLY A 1142 -94.51 19.16 3.85
CA GLY A 1142 -93.97 20.22 3.00
C GLY A 1142 -92.79 19.79 2.12
N ILE A 1143 -92.21 20.74 1.40
CA ILE A 1143 -90.97 20.59 0.63
C ILE A 1143 -89.84 21.17 1.46
N HIS A 1144 -88.76 20.41 1.64
CA HIS A 1144 -87.59 20.77 2.43
C HIS A 1144 -86.32 20.76 1.58
N HIS A 1145 -85.40 21.68 1.82
CA HIS A 1145 -84.08 21.69 1.19
C HIS A 1145 -83.04 21.07 2.12
N VAL A 1146 -82.36 20.03 1.63
CA VAL A 1146 -81.29 19.34 2.36
C VAL A 1146 -79.95 19.67 1.71
N THR A 1147 -78.99 20.16 2.48
CA THR A 1147 -77.59 20.34 2.08
C THR A 1147 -76.67 19.64 3.08
N ALA A 1148 -75.47 19.29 2.63
CA ALA A 1148 -74.40 18.81 3.49
C ALA A 1148 -73.19 19.73 3.38
N THR A 1149 -72.53 20.01 4.49
CA THR A 1149 -71.33 20.86 4.54
C THR A 1149 -70.25 20.19 5.37
N PHE A 1150 -69.05 20.15 4.81
CA PHE A 1150 -67.79 19.88 5.50
C PHE A 1150 -67.07 21.22 5.69
N ALA A 1151 -66.73 21.57 6.94
CA ALA A 1151 -66.10 22.85 7.25
C ALA A 1151 -64.62 22.94 6.83
N GLY A 1152 -64.00 21.81 6.46
CA GLY A 1152 -62.56 21.73 6.25
C GLY A 1152 -61.78 21.56 7.56
N ASP A 1153 -60.52 21.16 7.44
CA ASP A 1153 -59.51 21.16 8.51
C ASP A 1153 -58.12 21.45 7.91
N ALA A 1154 -57.06 21.43 8.74
CA ALA A 1154 -55.70 21.74 8.31
C ALA A 1154 -55.19 20.82 7.18
N SER A 1155 -55.74 19.61 7.05
CA SER A 1155 -55.34 18.61 6.06
C SER A 1155 -56.27 18.55 4.85
N VAL A 1156 -57.51 19.02 4.96
CA VAL A 1156 -58.55 18.79 3.94
C VAL A 1156 -59.43 20.03 3.76
N ALA A 1157 -59.59 20.48 2.52
CA ALA A 1157 -60.37 21.68 2.20
C ALA A 1157 -61.87 21.54 2.49
N ALA A 1158 -62.53 22.65 2.79
CA ALA A 1158 -63.98 22.71 3.02
C ALA A 1158 -64.77 22.39 1.74
N ALA A 1159 -65.94 21.75 1.88
CA ALA A 1159 -66.84 21.44 0.77
C ALA A 1159 -68.31 21.53 1.18
N THR A 1160 -69.18 21.91 0.23
CA THR A 1160 -70.64 21.91 0.42
C THR A 1160 -71.30 21.19 -0.75
N SER A 1161 -72.25 20.30 -0.45
CA SER A 1161 -73.00 19.58 -1.46
C SER A 1161 -74.01 20.50 -2.15
N PRO A 1162 -74.41 20.21 -3.40
CA PRO A 1162 -75.60 20.82 -3.97
C PRO A 1162 -76.84 20.47 -3.13
N ALA A 1163 -77.83 21.36 -3.09
CA ALA A 1163 -79.08 21.12 -2.37
C ALA A 1163 -79.91 19.98 -2.99
N ARG A 1164 -80.63 19.24 -2.15
CA ARG A 1164 -81.59 18.19 -2.53
C ARG A 1164 -82.96 18.51 -1.97
N LEU A 1165 -84.01 18.20 -2.74
CA LEU A 1165 -85.39 18.42 -2.32
C LEU A 1165 -85.97 17.15 -1.69
N LEU A 1166 -86.64 17.30 -0.55
CA LEU A 1166 -87.39 16.26 0.14
C LEU A 1166 -88.84 16.68 0.36
N VAL A 1167 -89.81 15.88 -0.08
CA VAL A 1167 -91.24 16.15 0.12
C VAL A 1167 -91.82 15.21 1.18
N ILE A 1168 -92.40 15.76 2.25
CA ILE A 1168 -93.12 15.00 3.29
C ILE A 1168 -94.63 15.16 3.10
N LEU A 1169 -95.35 14.05 2.95
CA LEU A 1169 -96.76 14.03 2.57
C LEU A 1169 -97.77 13.94 3.73
N LEU A 1170 -97.39 13.37 4.88
CA LEU A 1170 -98.24 13.23 6.08
C LEU A 1170 -97.62 13.89 7.32
#